data_AF-A0A8T7K5C5-F1
#
_entry.id   AF-A0A8T7K5C5-F1
#
_cell.length_a   1.000
_cell.length_b   1.000
_cell.length_c   1.000
_cell.angle_alpha   90.00
_cell.angle_beta   90.00
_cell.angle_gamma   90.00
#
_symmetry.space_group_name_H-M   'P 1'
#
loop_
_entity.id
_entity.type
_entity.pdbx_description
1 polymer ?
#
loop_
_entity_poly.entity_id
_entity_poly.type
_entity_poly.pdbx_seq_one_letter_code
_entity_poly.pdbx_strand_id
1 'polypeptide(L)'
;MRILNVRVYRGPNIYAHRTMIRMEVDLGELEEHTTDKLPGFSARLLELVPTLQEHRCSYGEAGGFVRRMAEGTWLGHVLEHVAIELQCLAGTVVSRGAEHSTGQYGHYYIAYEYRDEEVGREAGYMARDLIEYLLPAEIPGIMTPEERAEYDFHEELQKLIRLARDKALGPSTAGLVAAAEARGVPWIRLNEGSLVQFGHGKYQKRIEATITSLTSNIAVSIAQDKDLTTRLLRDAGLPVPRNILVEGEDAAVRAALDLGFPVVTKPFDGNHGRGVSIDLRSEEEVRAGYALAREESRRVIVEQFLVGNDHRILVINGKVAAVAERVPGHVVGDGQHSIEELIEITNRDPRRGLGHEKTLTYLELDTQAQRLIEKAGCTPQTVLKEGERFMLRLTGNLSTGGTAIDRTDVIHPVNARIATRAVQTVGLDIGGVDMIAPDISKPVTETGGGIVEINAAPGFRMHLAPSEGQPRDVGGAVIDMLFPPQTPVRIPICAITGTNGKTTTTRMCGHIMRQAGYQVGMTTTDGIYVDGEMVLRGDMTGPWSTRAVLREPTVDCAVLEVARGGIIREGLGYDKANVGCVLNVQADHLGLGGVNTIEDLARVKQVVAEAVVPGGWTVLNADNPHTRAMQNHTDGAICWFTLQSDEPLVRAHIADGGRALLAENDSDDEVLVLYDKGIRQVIMPIGSIPATYGGSARFNVANALAAAAVTYCMGATLDTIRQGLASFIMTYEAAPGRMNVYEQYPFRVIVDYAHNPAAMNAMREFLQRLEMQGRRIALLSAPGDRRDEDIRELARIAAETFDYVIFRDDRDRRGRAEGEMPRIMYEAALATGKTPENVEIVLQGEAAVQHALDLAQPGDLVMLFAENISGTWDIVTKYGESEAYRQRFPEAATALESQPVPPVVDEHISEPMAVEEIKEAAQMPPQENA
;
A
#
# COMPACT_ATOMS: atom_id res chain seq x y z
N MET A 1 -29.97 9.71 -8.76
CA MET A 1 -29.03 8.56 -8.78
C MET A 1 -28.33 8.51 -7.43
N ARG A 2 -28.47 7.44 -6.65
CA ARG A 2 -27.94 7.43 -5.26
C ARG A 2 -26.69 6.56 -5.14
N ILE A 3 -25.61 7.13 -4.60
CA ILE A 3 -24.42 6.36 -4.22
C ILE A 3 -24.65 5.82 -2.81
N LEU A 4 -24.82 4.51 -2.69
CA LEU A 4 -25.09 3.82 -1.42
C LEU A 4 -23.82 3.55 -0.63
N ASN A 5 -22.71 3.28 -1.32
CA ASN A 5 -21.45 2.88 -0.69
C ASN A 5 -20.27 3.18 -1.61
N VAL A 6 -19.13 3.57 -1.05
CA VAL A 6 -17.86 3.73 -1.78
C VAL A 6 -16.79 2.89 -1.11
N ARG A 7 -16.07 2.10 -1.91
CA ARG A 7 -14.92 1.31 -1.45
C ARG A 7 -13.69 1.60 -2.28
N VAL A 8 -12.53 1.55 -1.62
CA VAL A 8 -11.24 1.83 -2.25
C VAL A 8 -10.36 0.60 -2.17
N TYR A 9 -10.02 0.06 -3.33
CA TYR A 9 -9.09 -1.05 -3.49
C TYR A 9 -7.67 -0.49 -3.70
N ARG A 10 -6.75 -0.81 -2.79
CA ARG A 10 -5.37 -0.27 -2.77
C ARG A 10 -4.32 -1.23 -3.37
N GLY A 11 -4.80 -2.30 -3.99
CA GLY A 11 -3.99 -3.34 -4.62
C GLY A 11 -4.88 -4.24 -5.48
N PRO A 12 -4.33 -5.37 -5.98
CA PRO A 12 -5.09 -6.34 -6.76
C PRO A 12 -6.39 -6.73 -6.08
N ASN A 13 -7.47 -6.81 -6.85
CA ASN A 13 -8.83 -7.02 -6.35
C ASN A 13 -9.67 -7.77 -7.39
N ILE A 14 -10.94 -8.02 -7.06
CA ILE A 14 -11.88 -8.81 -7.86
C ILE A 14 -12.27 -8.19 -9.21
N TYR A 15 -11.98 -6.90 -9.41
CA TYR A 15 -12.30 -6.16 -10.64
C TYR A 15 -11.07 -6.00 -11.55
N ALA A 16 -9.90 -5.75 -10.95
CA ALA A 16 -8.64 -5.58 -11.66
C ALA A 16 -7.42 -5.80 -10.75
N HIS A 17 -6.26 -6.07 -11.34
CA HIS A 17 -4.98 -6.17 -10.62
C HIS A 17 -4.32 -4.79 -10.40
N ARG A 18 -5.14 -3.78 -10.09
CA ARG A 18 -4.76 -2.36 -9.97
C ARG A 18 -5.60 -1.67 -8.90
N THR A 19 -5.23 -0.45 -8.55
CA THR A 19 -6.01 0.43 -7.67
C THR A 19 -7.35 0.78 -8.32
N MET A 20 -8.45 0.53 -7.60
CA MET A 20 -9.81 0.78 -8.10
C MET A 20 -10.67 1.43 -7.02
N ILE A 21 -11.52 2.37 -7.38
CA ILE A 21 -12.65 2.82 -6.54
C ILE A 21 -13.89 2.09 -7.03
N ARG A 22 -14.73 1.62 -6.11
CA ARG A 22 -16.02 1.01 -6.43
C ARG A 22 -17.15 1.75 -5.73
N MET A 23 -18.04 2.32 -6.52
CA MET A 23 -19.29 2.93 -6.08
C MET A 23 -20.43 1.91 -6.24
N GLU A 24 -21.21 1.73 -5.19
CA GLU A 24 -22.50 1.03 -5.25
C GLU A 24 -23.57 2.07 -5.55
N VAL A 25 -24.22 1.95 -6.71
CA VAL A 25 -25.13 2.94 -7.26
C VAL A 25 -26.52 2.35 -7.39
N ASP A 26 -27.51 3.03 -6.83
CA ASP A 26 -28.93 2.80 -7.03
C ASP A 26 -29.47 3.82 -8.04
N LEU A 27 -29.86 3.34 -9.22
CA LEU A 27 -30.41 4.15 -10.29
C LEU A 27 -31.86 4.58 -10.01
N GLY A 28 -32.60 3.87 -9.16
CA GLY A 28 -34.02 4.16 -8.91
C GLY A 28 -34.82 4.22 -10.21
N GLU A 29 -35.56 5.31 -10.44
CA GLU A 29 -36.34 5.51 -11.67
C GLU A 29 -35.46 5.62 -12.94
N LEU A 30 -34.17 5.93 -12.80
CA LEU A 30 -33.24 6.02 -13.92
C LEU A 30 -32.92 4.66 -14.54
N GLU A 31 -33.29 3.55 -13.88
CA GLU A 31 -33.15 2.21 -14.45
C GLU A 31 -33.92 2.08 -15.77
N GLU A 32 -35.05 2.78 -15.90
CA GLU A 32 -35.86 2.79 -17.13
C GLU A 32 -35.37 3.79 -18.19
N HIS A 33 -34.36 4.60 -17.86
CA HIS A 33 -33.87 5.75 -18.64
C HIS A 33 -32.45 5.50 -19.17
N THR A 34 -32.32 4.51 -20.06
CA THR A 34 -31.09 4.30 -20.82
C THR A 34 -30.79 5.50 -21.73
N THR A 35 -29.52 5.69 -22.10
CA THR A 35 -29.06 6.88 -22.84
C THR A 35 -29.79 7.13 -24.17
N ASP A 36 -30.27 6.10 -24.84
CA ASP A 36 -31.07 6.18 -26.08
C ASP A 36 -32.49 6.76 -25.84
N LYS A 37 -32.99 6.65 -24.61
CA LYS A 37 -34.28 7.21 -24.17
C LYS A 37 -34.18 8.62 -23.60
N LEU A 38 -32.98 9.23 -23.62
CA LEU A 38 -32.70 10.55 -23.06
C LEU A 38 -32.31 11.55 -24.16
N PRO A 39 -33.28 12.29 -24.74
CA PRO A 39 -33.03 13.16 -25.89
C PRO A 39 -31.95 14.23 -25.62
N GLY A 40 -30.92 14.22 -26.47
CA GLY A 40 -29.82 15.18 -26.44
C GLY A 40 -28.85 15.03 -25.27
N PHE A 41 -29.03 14.04 -24.38
CA PHE A 41 -28.13 13.81 -23.25
C PHE A 41 -26.67 13.60 -23.70
N SER A 42 -26.45 12.62 -24.59
CA SER A 42 -25.10 12.28 -25.06
C SER A 42 -24.42 13.45 -25.77
N ALA A 43 -25.19 14.27 -26.51
CA ALA A 43 -24.66 15.44 -27.21
C ALA A 43 -24.20 16.53 -26.22
N ARG A 44 -25.01 16.83 -25.19
CA ARG A 44 -24.63 17.80 -24.14
C ARG A 44 -23.44 17.32 -23.32
N LEU A 45 -23.35 16.02 -23.03
CA LEU A 45 -22.20 15.45 -22.34
C LEU A 45 -20.91 15.62 -23.14
N LEU A 46 -20.95 15.35 -24.45
CA LEU A 46 -19.79 15.51 -25.34
C LEU A 46 -19.43 16.98 -25.62
N GLU A 47 -20.36 17.91 -25.45
CA GLU A 47 -20.07 19.34 -25.51
C GLU A 47 -19.23 19.80 -24.31
N LEU A 48 -19.56 19.31 -23.11
CA LEU A 48 -18.81 19.62 -21.88
C LEU A 48 -17.50 18.82 -21.77
N VAL A 49 -17.51 17.56 -22.21
CA VAL A 49 -16.39 16.62 -22.08
C VAL A 49 -16.08 15.96 -23.44
N PRO A 50 -15.51 16.72 -24.41
CA PRO A 50 -15.33 16.25 -25.79
C PRO A 50 -14.34 15.08 -25.92
N THR A 51 -13.41 14.96 -24.98
CA THR A 51 -12.38 13.91 -24.93
C THR A 51 -12.96 12.51 -24.69
N LEU A 52 -14.20 12.39 -24.20
CA LEU A 52 -14.93 11.10 -24.14
C LEU A 52 -15.08 10.43 -25.51
N GLN A 53 -14.89 11.15 -26.62
CA GLN A 53 -14.85 10.55 -27.96
C GLN A 53 -13.69 9.55 -28.12
N GLU A 54 -12.62 9.66 -27.35
CA GLU A 54 -11.49 8.72 -27.43
C GLU A 54 -11.74 7.41 -26.65
N HIS A 55 -12.82 7.35 -25.86
CA HIS A 55 -13.12 6.18 -25.02
C HIS A 55 -13.57 4.97 -25.85
N ARG A 56 -12.93 3.83 -25.58
CA ARG A 56 -13.07 2.61 -26.39
C ARG A 56 -14.19 1.65 -25.98
N CYS A 57 -14.51 1.59 -24.68
CA CYS A 57 -15.51 0.67 -24.12
C CYS A 57 -15.29 -0.79 -24.59
N SER A 58 -16.36 -1.58 -24.77
CA SER A 58 -16.33 -2.98 -25.20
C SER A 58 -15.89 -3.18 -26.66
N TYR A 59 -15.98 -2.13 -27.49
CA TYR A 59 -15.62 -2.19 -28.92
C TYR A 59 -14.11 -2.12 -29.17
N GLY A 60 -13.32 -1.63 -28.20
CA GLY A 60 -11.85 -1.60 -28.30
C GLY A 60 -11.29 -0.56 -29.29
N GLU A 61 -12.12 0.31 -29.84
CA GLU A 61 -11.76 1.36 -30.81
C GLU A 61 -12.24 2.74 -30.34
N ALA A 62 -11.53 3.82 -30.72
CA ALA A 62 -11.94 5.18 -30.37
C ALA A 62 -13.38 5.47 -30.86
N GLY A 63 -14.17 6.16 -30.05
CA GLY A 63 -15.60 6.38 -30.28
C GLY A 63 -16.50 5.23 -29.84
N GLY A 64 -15.95 4.10 -29.39
CA GLY A 64 -16.73 2.94 -28.95
C GLY A 64 -17.69 3.24 -27.81
N PHE A 65 -17.32 4.09 -26.85
CA PHE A 65 -18.22 4.53 -25.78
C PHE A 65 -19.37 5.40 -26.31
N VAL A 66 -19.08 6.34 -27.22
CA VAL A 66 -20.10 7.20 -27.85
C VAL A 66 -21.11 6.36 -28.63
N ARG A 67 -20.62 5.38 -29.39
CA ARG A 67 -21.48 4.40 -30.05
C ARG A 67 -22.36 3.66 -29.05
N ARG A 68 -21.81 3.23 -27.92
CA ARG A 68 -22.58 2.52 -26.88
C ARG A 68 -23.67 3.39 -26.26
N MET A 69 -23.40 4.68 -26.04
CA MET A 69 -24.43 5.63 -25.58
C MET A 69 -25.53 5.83 -26.63
N ALA A 70 -25.21 5.80 -27.92
CA ALA A 70 -26.21 5.89 -28.99
C ALA A 70 -27.06 4.61 -29.11
N GLU A 71 -26.49 3.44 -28.84
CA GLU A 71 -27.21 2.15 -28.79
C GLU A 71 -28.10 1.99 -27.56
N GLY A 72 -27.83 2.77 -26.50
CA GLY A 72 -28.51 2.67 -25.21
C GLY A 72 -27.67 1.94 -24.18
N THR A 73 -27.28 2.65 -23.13
CA THR A 73 -26.59 2.09 -21.96
C THR A 73 -27.14 2.70 -20.68
N TRP A 74 -26.98 2.01 -19.55
CA TRP A 74 -27.35 2.53 -18.24
C TRP A 74 -26.42 3.66 -17.80
N LEU A 75 -26.95 4.58 -16.98
CA LEU A 75 -26.20 5.73 -16.49
C LEU A 75 -25.09 5.34 -15.50
N GLY A 76 -25.13 4.15 -14.90
CA GLY A 76 -24.03 3.59 -14.13
C GLY A 76 -22.76 3.41 -14.96
N HIS A 77 -22.90 2.87 -16.18
CA HIS A 77 -21.81 2.77 -17.15
C HIS A 77 -21.31 4.15 -17.62
N VAL A 78 -22.21 5.13 -17.75
CA VAL A 78 -21.80 6.51 -18.08
C VAL A 78 -20.97 7.10 -16.94
N LEU A 79 -21.38 6.88 -15.68
CA LEU A 79 -20.63 7.31 -14.49
C LEU A 79 -19.20 6.75 -14.50
N GLU A 80 -19.01 5.48 -14.85
CA GLU A 80 -17.69 4.86 -14.99
C GLU A 80 -16.78 5.67 -15.91
N HIS A 81 -17.22 5.92 -17.14
CA HIS A 81 -16.41 6.59 -18.15
C HIS A 81 -16.20 8.07 -17.85
N VAL A 82 -17.21 8.76 -17.30
CA VAL A 82 -17.08 10.16 -16.89
C VAL A 82 -16.11 10.30 -15.71
N ALA A 83 -16.16 9.42 -14.71
CA ALA A 83 -15.22 9.44 -13.58
C ALA A 83 -13.77 9.20 -14.02
N ILE A 84 -13.54 8.33 -15.01
CA ILE A 84 -12.23 8.14 -15.62
C ILE A 84 -11.78 9.42 -16.32
N GLU A 85 -12.63 10.01 -17.15
CA GLU A 85 -12.24 11.18 -17.95
C GLU A 85 -12.03 12.43 -17.11
N LEU A 86 -12.80 12.65 -16.05
CA LEU A 86 -12.60 13.77 -15.13
C LEU A 86 -11.23 13.69 -14.44
N GLN A 87 -10.76 12.49 -14.10
CA GLN A 87 -9.39 12.30 -13.60
C GLN A 87 -8.34 12.63 -14.68
N CYS A 88 -8.58 12.21 -15.93
CA CYS A 88 -7.70 12.53 -17.07
C CYS A 88 -7.60 14.05 -17.30
N LEU A 89 -8.74 14.76 -17.28
CA LEU A 89 -8.79 16.22 -17.37
C LEU A 89 -8.11 16.90 -16.17
N ALA A 90 -8.15 16.28 -14.99
CA ALA A 90 -7.41 16.72 -13.81
C ALA A 90 -5.90 16.39 -13.86
N GLY A 91 -5.40 15.80 -14.95
CA GLY A 91 -3.98 15.50 -15.17
C GLY A 91 -3.55 14.09 -14.74
N THR A 92 -4.48 13.21 -14.39
CA THR A 92 -4.21 11.85 -13.93
C THR A 92 -4.49 10.82 -15.03
N VAL A 93 -3.48 10.05 -15.44
CA VAL A 93 -3.66 9.04 -16.48
C VAL A 93 -4.24 7.74 -15.90
N VAL A 94 -5.52 7.50 -16.15
CA VAL A 94 -6.28 6.28 -15.80
C VAL A 94 -7.15 5.84 -16.97
N SER A 95 -7.51 4.56 -17.04
CA SER A 95 -8.26 4.05 -18.21
C SER A 95 -9.15 2.84 -17.95
N ARG A 96 -8.96 2.14 -16.83
CA ARG A 96 -9.70 0.91 -16.55
C ARG A 96 -10.98 1.22 -15.78
N GLY A 97 -12.09 0.64 -16.24
CA GLY A 97 -13.32 0.54 -15.48
C GLY A 97 -13.98 -0.84 -15.61
N ALA A 98 -14.99 -1.07 -14.78
CA ALA A 98 -15.82 -2.26 -14.78
C ALA A 98 -17.17 -2.01 -14.09
N GLU A 99 -18.26 -2.43 -14.74
CA GLU A 99 -19.62 -2.43 -14.21
C GLU A 99 -20.09 -3.86 -13.93
N HIS A 100 -20.75 -4.06 -12.78
CA HIS A 100 -21.35 -5.34 -12.41
C HIS A 100 -22.71 -5.13 -11.73
N SER A 101 -23.71 -5.96 -12.03
CA SER A 101 -24.97 -5.98 -11.26
C SER A 101 -24.75 -6.49 -9.83
N THR A 102 -25.49 -5.94 -8.86
CA THR A 102 -25.50 -6.47 -7.49
C THR A 102 -26.45 -7.67 -7.33
N GLY A 103 -27.23 -7.99 -8.37
CA GLY A 103 -28.35 -8.94 -8.32
C GLY A 103 -29.69 -8.31 -7.93
N GLN A 104 -29.67 -7.08 -7.39
CA GLN A 104 -30.89 -6.29 -7.14
C GLN A 104 -31.17 -5.37 -8.33
N TYR A 105 -32.45 -5.31 -8.74
CA TYR A 105 -32.89 -4.44 -9.83
C TYR A 105 -32.55 -2.98 -9.56
N GLY A 106 -31.96 -2.28 -10.54
CA GLY A 106 -31.55 -0.88 -10.40
C GLY A 106 -30.24 -0.65 -9.64
N HIS A 107 -29.60 -1.69 -9.09
CA HIS A 107 -28.40 -1.56 -8.28
C HIS A 107 -27.15 -2.13 -8.97
N TYR A 108 -26.09 -1.33 -9.02
CA TYR A 108 -24.85 -1.65 -9.74
C TYR A 108 -23.60 -1.35 -8.91
N TYR A 109 -22.57 -2.16 -9.10
CA TYR A 109 -21.20 -1.85 -8.71
C TYR A 109 -20.47 -1.23 -9.89
N ILE A 110 -20.12 0.04 -9.77
CA ILE A 110 -19.33 0.79 -10.75
C ILE A 110 -17.91 0.92 -10.22
N ALA A 111 -16.95 0.28 -10.87
CA ALA A 111 -15.55 0.31 -10.48
C ALA A 111 -14.69 1.04 -11.53
N TYR A 112 -13.79 1.91 -11.11
CA TYR A 112 -12.86 2.62 -11.99
C TYR A 112 -11.49 2.82 -11.34
N GLU A 113 -10.46 2.89 -12.17
CA GLU A 113 -9.06 3.07 -11.76
C GLU A 113 -8.84 4.47 -11.17
N TYR A 114 -7.91 4.55 -10.21
CA TYR A 114 -7.45 5.82 -9.64
C TYR A 114 -5.94 5.79 -9.38
N ARG A 115 -5.33 6.97 -9.28
CA ARG A 115 -3.94 7.15 -8.81
C ARG A 115 -3.86 7.75 -7.42
N ASP A 116 -4.66 8.79 -7.17
CA ASP A 116 -4.86 9.36 -5.84
C ASP A 116 -6.30 9.08 -5.39
N GLU A 117 -6.45 8.59 -4.16
CA GLU A 117 -7.72 8.09 -3.62
C GLU A 117 -8.77 9.19 -3.52
N GLU A 118 -8.36 10.39 -3.08
CA GLU A 118 -9.27 11.51 -2.89
C GLU A 118 -9.70 12.08 -4.24
N VAL A 119 -8.74 12.30 -5.14
CA VAL A 119 -9.03 12.77 -6.51
C VAL A 119 -9.98 11.82 -7.24
N GLY A 120 -9.74 10.52 -7.17
CA GLY A 120 -10.60 9.54 -7.82
C GLY A 120 -12.01 9.52 -7.23
N ARG A 121 -12.14 9.69 -5.91
CA ARG A 121 -13.44 9.68 -5.23
C ARG A 121 -14.25 10.93 -5.59
N GLU A 122 -13.62 12.10 -5.53
CA GLU A 122 -14.26 13.37 -5.91
C GLU A 122 -14.62 13.38 -7.39
N ALA A 123 -13.79 12.79 -8.26
CA ALA A 123 -14.13 12.61 -9.68
C ALA A 123 -15.39 11.75 -9.88
N GLY A 124 -15.59 10.70 -9.07
CA GLY A 124 -16.81 9.90 -9.12
C GLY A 124 -18.06 10.63 -8.64
N TYR A 125 -17.96 11.43 -7.57
CA TYR A 125 -19.07 12.27 -7.10
C TYR A 125 -19.43 13.33 -8.14
N MET A 126 -18.42 14.01 -8.68
CA MET A 126 -18.56 14.98 -9.76
C MET A 126 -19.14 14.36 -11.03
N ALA A 127 -18.76 13.12 -11.37
CA ALA A 127 -19.35 12.39 -12.50
C ALA A 127 -20.85 12.16 -12.32
N ARG A 128 -21.27 11.73 -11.12
CA ARG A 128 -22.69 11.60 -10.77
C ARG A 128 -23.41 12.95 -10.85
N ASP A 129 -22.81 14.02 -10.34
CA ASP A 129 -23.41 15.37 -10.39
C ASP A 129 -23.57 15.88 -11.82
N LEU A 130 -22.55 15.71 -12.66
CA LEU A 130 -22.59 16.07 -14.06
C LEU A 130 -23.69 15.31 -14.81
N ILE A 131 -23.84 14.01 -14.55
CA ILE A 131 -24.90 13.21 -15.17
C ILE A 131 -26.26 13.76 -14.74
N GLU A 132 -26.49 13.98 -13.45
CA GLU A 132 -27.77 14.53 -12.95
C GLU A 132 -28.08 15.93 -13.48
N TYR A 133 -27.06 16.79 -13.60
CA TYR A 133 -27.18 18.12 -14.21
C TYR A 133 -27.65 18.05 -15.67
N LEU A 134 -27.18 17.05 -16.42
CA LEU A 134 -27.49 16.88 -17.84
C LEU A 134 -28.84 16.19 -18.12
N LEU A 135 -29.44 15.55 -17.13
CA LEU A 135 -30.74 14.90 -17.26
C LEU A 135 -31.90 15.92 -17.40
N PRO A 136 -33.05 15.54 -17.97
CA PRO A 136 -34.27 16.36 -17.92
C PRO A 136 -34.67 16.67 -16.47
N ALA A 137 -35.07 17.92 -16.19
CA ALA A 137 -35.40 18.39 -14.83
C ALA A 137 -36.68 17.75 -14.28
N GLU A 138 -37.48 17.12 -15.13
CA GLU A 138 -38.73 16.46 -14.79
C GLU A 138 -38.54 15.07 -14.16
N ILE A 139 -37.32 14.51 -14.20
CA ILE A 139 -37.04 13.20 -13.60
C ILE A 139 -37.00 13.34 -12.07
N PRO A 140 -37.82 12.59 -11.31
CA PRO A 140 -37.78 12.60 -9.85
C PRO A 140 -36.46 12.08 -9.26
N GLY A 141 -36.04 12.63 -8.12
CA GLY A 141 -34.93 12.08 -7.33
C GLY A 141 -33.51 12.32 -7.90
N ILE A 142 -33.37 13.34 -8.75
CA ILE A 142 -32.09 13.94 -9.16
C ILE A 142 -31.95 15.34 -8.50
N MET A 143 -30.94 16.11 -8.92
CA MET A 143 -30.78 17.53 -8.56
C MET A 143 -32.07 18.36 -8.59
N THR A 144 -32.30 19.10 -7.50
CA THR A 144 -33.35 20.12 -7.39
C THR A 144 -33.09 21.31 -8.32
N PRO A 145 -34.11 22.12 -8.65
CA PRO A 145 -33.92 23.33 -9.46
C PRO A 145 -32.90 24.30 -8.86
N GLU A 146 -32.83 24.41 -7.54
CA GLU A 146 -31.86 25.23 -6.83
C GLU A 146 -30.44 24.67 -6.98
N GLU A 147 -30.23 23.37 -6.71
CA GLU A 147 -28.92 22.72 -6.88
C GLU A 147 -28.43 22.81 -8.34
N ARG A 148 -29.33 22.66 -9.31
CA ARG A 148 -29.00 22.79 -10.74
C ARG A 148 -28.63 24.22 -11.13
N ALA A 149 -29.23 25.23 -10.50
CA ALA A 149 -28.92 26.63 -10.78
C ALA A 149 -27.55 27.04 -10.20
N GLU A 150 -27.10 26.37 -9.14
CA GLU A 150 -25.80 26.61 -8.49
C GLU A 150 -24.66 25.78 -9.11
N TYR A 151 -24.97 24.72 -9.86
CA TYR A 151 -23.95 23.84 -10.45
C TYR A 151 -23.27 24.46 -11.68
N ASP A 152 -21.96 24.68 -11.59
CA ASP A 152 -21.08 25.05 -12.70
C ASP A 152 -20.01 23.98 -12.92
N PHE A 153 -20.13 23.24 -14.03
CA PHE A 153 -19.19 22.19 -14.40
C PHE A 153 -17.74 22.68 -14.49
N HIS A 154 -17.52 23.90 -15.03
CA HIS A 154 -16.17 24.44 -15.19
C HIS A 154 -15.57 24.79 -13.82
N GLU A 155 -16.36 25.36 -12.91
CA GLU A 155 -15.91 25.65 -11.55
C GLU A 155 -15.53 24.35 -10.80
N GLU A 156 -16.39 23.33 -10.87
CA GLU A 156 -16.14 22.03 -10.25
C GLU A 156 -14.91 21.33 -10.84
N LEU A 157 -14.72 21.39 -12.16
CA LEU A 157 -13.52 20.84 -12.81
C LEU A 157 -12.25 21.57 -12.31
N GLN A 158 -12.31 22.89 -12.13
CA GLN A 158 -11.18 23.65 -11.58
C GLN A 158 -10.89 23.29 -10.12
N LYS A 159 -11.92 22.98 -9.31
CA LYS A 159 -11.73 22.46 -7.95
C LYS A 159 -11.03 21.10 -7.98
N LEU A 160 -11.46 20.19 -8.86
CA LEU A 160 -10.83 18.87 -9.02
C LEU A 160 -9.36 18.97 -9.50
N ILE A 161 -9.07 19.87 -10.45
CA ILE A 161 -7.69 20.14 -10.92
C ILE A 161 -6.81 20.64 -9.77
N ARG A 162 -7.31 21.57 -8.93
CA ARG A 162 -6.56 22.06 -7.76
C ARG A 162 -6.29 20.94 -6.76
N LEU A 163 -7.30 20.13 -6.45
CA LEU A 163 -7.14 18.97 -5.57
C LEU A 163 -6.09 17.99 -6.10
N ALA A 164 -6.16 17.64 -7.40
CA ALA A 164 -5.20 16.75 -8.04
C ALA A 164 -3.77 17.29 -7.97
N ARG A 165 -3.60 18.60 -8.16
CA ARG A 165 -2.29 19.27 -8.03
C ARG A 165 -1.77 19.25 -6.60
N ASP A 166 -2.62 19.54 -5.62
CA ASP A 166 -2.23 19.62 -4.22
C ASP A 166 -1.87 18.23 -3.66
N LYS A 167 -2.48 17.16 -4.19
CA LYS A 167 -2.14 15.77 -3.87
C LYS A 167 -0.98 15.21 -4.69
N ALA A 168 -0.60 15.81 -5.81
CA ALA A 168 0.47 15.30 -6.66
C ALA A 168 1.83 15.27 -5.94
N LEU A 169 2.68 14.30 -6.30
CA LEU A 169 4.07 14.32 -5.90
C LEU A 169 4.81 15.47 -6.58
N GLY A 170 5.70 16.14 -5.85
CA GLY A 170 6.59 17.15 -6.44
C GLY A 170 7.41 16.56 -7.60
N PRO A 171 7.81 17.37 -8.60
CA PRO A 171 8.36 16.87 -9.87
C PRO A 171 9.62 16.01 -9.69
N SER A 172 10.46 16.32 -8.70
CA SER A 172 11.63 15.49 -8.38
C SER A 172 11.25 14.13 -7.82
N THR A 173 10.33 14.11 -6.85
CA THR A 173 9.82 12.87 -6.22
C THR A 173 9.07 12.01 -7.23
N ALA A 174 8.23 12.62 -8.08
CA ALA A 174 7.52 11.95 -9.15
C ALA A 174 8.50 11.31 -10.15
N GLY A 175 9.58 12.01 -10.51
CA GLY A 175 10.65 11.45 -11.35
C GLY A 175 11.36 10.25 -10.73
N LEU A 176 11.59 10.28 -9.41
CA LEU A 176 12.16 9.16 -8.66
C LEU A 176 11.22 7.95 -8.61
N VAL A 177 9.93 8.19 -8.35
CA VAL A 177 8.89 7.14 -8.36
C VAL A 177 8.77 6.50 -9.73
N ALA A 178 8.71 7.29 -10.81
CA ALA A 178 8.67 6.77 -12.17
C ALA A 178 9.91 5.92 -12.51
N ALA A 179 11.11 6.35 -12.07
CA ALA A 179 12.33 5.59 -12.24
C ALA A 179 12.35 4.28 -11.44
N ALA A 180 11.74 4.26 -10.25
CA ALA A 180 11.56 3.08 -9.41
C ALA A 180 10.60 2.08 -10.05
N GLU A 181 9.44 2.55 -10.53
CA GLU A 181 8.46 1.73 -11.24
C GLU A 181 9.05 1.08 -12.50
N ALA A 182 9.82 1.84 -13.29
CA ALA A 182 10.52 1.34 -14.47
C ALA A 182 11.55 0.24 -14.16
N ARG A 183 12.05 0.19 -12.92
CA ARG A 183 13.01 -0.82 -12.42
C ARG A 183 12.34 -1.92 -11.58
N GLY A 184 11.00 -1.91 -11.48
CA GLY A 184 10.25 -2.90 -10.69
C GLY A 184 10.41 -2.76 -9.17
N VAL A 185 10.92 -1.61 -8.70
CA VAL A 185 11.07 -1.30 -7.28
C VAL A 185 9.72 -0.85 -6.73
N PRO A 186 9.12 -1.55 -5.75
CA PRO A 186 7.85 -1.13 -5.18
C PRO A 186 8.04 0.15 -4.40
N TRP A 187 6.98 0.95 -4.31
CA TRP A 187 7.00 2.19 -3.55
C TRP A 187 5.71 2.39 -2.75
N ILE A 188 5.82 3.16 -1.66
CA ILE A 188 4.74 3.48 -0.75
C ILE A 188 4.88 4.93 -0.33
N ARG A 189 3.82 5.74 -0.52
CA ARG A 189 3.77 7.09 0.07
C ARG A 189 3.48 6.99 1.57
N LEU A 190 4.27 7.69 2.39
CA LEU A 190 4.19 7.62 3.85
C LEU A 190 3.48 8.83 4.48
N ASN A 191 3.32 9.94 3.76
CA ASN A 191 2.60 11.13 4.20
C ASN A 191 1.87 11.80 3.02
N GLU A 192 1.21 12.93 3.28
CA GLU A 192 0.59 13.75 2.23
C GLU A 192 1.63 14.53 1.39
N GLY A 193 2.87 14.64 1.88
CA GLY A 193 3.98 15.30 1.19
C GLY A 193 4.77 14.36 0.27
N SER A 194 6.08 14.60 0.19
CA SER A 194 7.02 13.87 -0.67
C SER A 194 7.84 12.80 0.09
N LEU A 195 7.34 12.30 1.23
CA LEU A 195 7.98 11.20 1.94
C LEU A 195 7.55 9.86 1.32
N VAL A 196 8.50 9.18 0.70
CA VAL A 196 8.28 7.93 -0.02
C VAL A 196 9.23 6.86 0.49
N GLN A 197 8.70 5.65 0.68
CA GLN A 197 9.46 4.44 0.86
C GLN A 197 9.59 3.70 -0.47
N PHE A 198 10.79 3.27 -0.81
CA PHE A 198 11.07 2.28 -1.86
C PHE A 198 11.44 0.95 -1.22
N GLY A 199 11.06 -0.15 -1.86
CA GLY A 199 11.35 -1.51 -1.38
C GLY A 199 10.53 -1.95 -0.16
N HIS A 200 10.64 -3.24 0.17
CA HIS A 200 9.93 -3.87 1.29
C HIS A 200 10.88 -4.36 2.38
N GLY A 201 10.37 -4.42 3.61
CA GLY A 201 11.05 -5.05 4.75
C GLY A 201 12.44 -4.47 5.00
N LYS A 202 13.43 -5.36 5.20
CA LYS A 202 14.85 -5.01 5.35
C LYS A 202 15.49 -4.30 4.16
N TYR A 203 14.89 -4.40 2.97
CA TYR A 203 15.41 -3.74 1.77
C TYR A 203 14.90 -2.31 1.62
N GLN A 204 13.99 -1.86 2.49
CA GLN A 204 13.39 -0.55 2.33
C GLN A 204 14.42 0.60 2.37
N LYS A 205 14.19 1.62 1.56
CA LYS A 205 14.89 2.91 1.56
C LYS A 205 13.84 4.01 1.61
N ARG A 206 14.13 5.11 2.30
CA ARG A 206 13.22 6.27 2.36
C ARG A 206 13.86 7.47 1.71
N ILE A 207 13.02 8.27 1.07
CA ILE A 207 13.38 9.57 0.52
C ILE A 207 12.38 10.61 0.98
N GLU A 208 12.84 11.84 1.11
CA GLU A 208 11.98 13.02 1.20
C GLU A 208 12.46 14.02 0.15
N ALA A 209 11.59 14.29 -0.83
CA ALA A 209 11.97 14.96 -2.08
C ALA A 209 13.14 14.23 -2.79
N THR A 210 14.37 14.74 -2.69
CA THR A 210 15.57 14.09 -3.22
C THR A 210 16.61 13.73 -2.16
N ILE A 211 16.33 14.01 -0.88
CA ILE A 211 17.17 13.58 0.24
C ILE A 211 16.88 12.10 0.47
N THR A 212 17.93 11.29 0.65
CA THR A 212 17.77 9.85 0.83
C THR A 212 18.10 9.42 2.25
N SER A 213 17.70 8.21 2.62
CA SER A 213 18.11 7.56 3.87
C SER A 213 19.63 7.34 4.01
N LEU A 214 20.42 7.56 2.95
CA LEU A 214 21.88 7.53 2.98
C LEU A 214 22.50 8.91 3.27
N THR A 215 21.74 9.99 3.09
CA THR A 215 22.21 11.36 3.33
C THR A 215 22.39 11.59 4.83
N SER A 216 23.59 11.94 5.26
CA SER A 216 23.84 12.29 6.67
C SER A 216 23.19 13.62 7.03
N ASN A 217 22.50 13.67 8.18
CA ASN A 217 21.95 14.93 8.70
C ASN A 217 23.03 16.02 8.87
N ILE A 218 24.26 15.61 9.22
CA ILE A 218 25.41 16.53 9.32
C ILE A 218 25.70 17.18 7.96
N ALA A 219 25.66 16.41 6.87
CA ALA A 219 25.91 16.91 5.53
C ALA A 219 24.81 17.90 5.07
N VAL A 220 23.55 17.63 5.42
CA VAL A 220 22.44 18.56 5.18
C VAL A 220 22.64 19.88 5.95
N SER A 221 22.99 19.80 7.23
CA SER A 221 23.27 20.99 8.05
C SER A 221 24.46 21.79 7.52
N ILE A 222 25.52 21.13 7.07
CA ILE A 222 26.66 21.81 6.43
C ILE A 222 26.18 22.55 5.17
N ALA A 223 25.44 21.88 4.28
CA ALA A 223 24.96 22.48 3.03
C ALA A 223 24.05 23.70 3.23
N GLN A 224 23.27 23.74 4.33
CA GLN A 224 22.44 24.89 4.69
C GLN A 224 23.26 26.07 5.25
N ASP A 225 24.41 25.80 5.88
CA ASP A 225 25.33 26.84 6.35
C ASP A 225 26.29 27.26 5.22
N LYS A 226 25.95 28.37 4.57
CA LYS A 226 26.71 28.91 3.42
C LYS A 226 28.14 29.30 3.80
N ASP A 227 28.37 29.80 5.01
CA ASP A 227 29.71 30.19 5.47
C ASP A 227 30.57 28.96 5.73
N LEU A 228 30.03 27.99 6.48
CA LEU A 228 30.73 26.74 6.80
C LEU A 228 31.03 25.94 5.52
N THR A 229 30.04 25.80 4.63
CA THR A 229 30.25 25.15 3.32
C THR A 229 31.38 25.83 2.56
N THR A 230 31.35 27.15 2.44
CA THR A 230 32.40 27.89 1.72
C THR A 230 33.78 27.68 2.35
N ARG A 231 33.88 27.71 3.69
CA ARG A 231 35.14 27.44 4.40
C ARG A 231 35.68 26.04 4.14
N LEU A 232 34.84 25.01 4.26
CA LEU A 232 35.24 23.62 4.02
C LEU A 232 35.71 23.40 2.57
N LEU A 233 35.00 23.97 1.60
CA LEU A 233 35.39 23.90 0.19
C LEU A 233 36.72 24.61 -0.07
N ARG A 234 36.93 25.78 0.56
CA ARG A 234 38.18 26.54 0.47
C ARG A 234 39.35 25.75 1.06
N ASP A 235 39.17 25.15 2.23
CA ASP A 235 40.18 24.32 2.90
C ASP A 235 40.51 23.06 2.08
N ALA A 236 39.54 22.54 1.32
CA ALA A 236 39.74 21.45 0.36
C ALA A 236 40.41 21.89 -0.96
N GLY A 237 40.72 23.18 -1.11
CA GLY A 237 41.36 23.75 -2.29
C GLY A 237 40.43 23.87 -3.51
N LEU A 238 39.13 23.98 -3.29
CA LEU A 238 38.14 24.14 -4.36
C LEU A 238 37.88 25.63 -4.67
N PRO A 239 37.58 25.99 -5.93
CA PRO A 239 37.35 27.37 -6.31
C PRO A 239 36.00 27.85 -5.76
N VAL A 240 36.05 28.75 -4.78
CA VAL A 240 34.89 29.41 -4.17
C VAL A 240 35.17 30.92 -4.08
N PRO A 241 34.15 31.78 -4.13
CA PRO A 241 34.34 33.20 -3.93
C PRO A 241 34.89 33.48 -2.53
N ARG A 242 35.69 34.55 -2.42
CA ARG A 242 36.05 35.08 -1.10
C ARG A 242 34.82 35.75 -0.51
N ASN A 243 34.57 35.48 0.75
CA ASN A 243 33.40 35.99 1.45
C ASN A 243 33.74 36.42 2.87
N ILE A 244 32.98 37.36 3.40
CA ILE A 244 33.08 37.89 4.75
C ILE A 244 31.67 38.00 5.32
N LEU A 245 31.46 37.38 6.47
CA LEU A 245 30.21 37.48 7.21
C LEU A 245 30.21 38.75 8.05
N VAL A 246 29.18 39.58 7.88
CA VAL A 246 29.11 40.91 8.50
C VAL A 246 27.81 41.10 9.26
N GLU A 247 27.91 41.91 10.31
CA GLU A 247 26.79 42.39 11.12
C GLU A 247 26.88 43.92 11.17
N GLY A 248 26.10 44.57 10.32
CA GLY A 248 26.06 46.02 10.19
C GLY A 248 26.43 46.50 8.80
N GLU A 249 25.76 47.58 8.38
CA GLU A 249 25.92 48.17 7.05
C GLU A 249 27.36 48.69 6.80
N ASP A 250 27.96 49.38 7.77
CA ASP A 250 29.35 49.85 7.66
C ASP A 250 30.38 48.71 7.66
N ALA A 251 30.06 47.57 8.27
CA ALA A 251 30.88 46.37 8.16
C ALA A 251 30.77 45.78 6.75
N ALA A 252 29.59 45.82 6.12
CA ALA A 252 29.39 45.37 4.76
C ALA A 252 30.18 46.20 3.74
N VAL A 253 30.18 47.52 3.88
CA VAL A 253 30.97 48.41 3.02
C VAL A 253 32.47 48.16 3.18
N ARG A 254 32.96 48.01 4.42
CA ARG A 254 34.38 47.66 4.66
C ARG A 254 34.75 46.32 4.04
N ALA A 255 33.90 45.30 4.22
CA ALA A 255 34.10 44.01 3.58
C ALA A 255 34.14 44.11 2.05
N ALA A 256 33.28 44.94 1.45
CA ALA A 256 33.28 45.17 0.00
C ALA A 256 34.58 45.83 -0.49
N LEU A 257 35.11 46.80 0.26
CA LEU A 257 36.40 47.44 -0.03
C LEU A 257 37.57 46.45 0.09
N ASP A 258 37.55 45.57 1.09
CA ASP A 258 38.58 44.54 1.30
C ASP A 258 38.55 43.46 0.20
N LEU A 259 37.35 43.07 -0.25
CA LEU A 259 37.16 42.08 -1.32
C LEU A 259 37.41 42.66 -2.72
N GLY A 260 37.17 43.96 -2.90
CA GLY A 260 37.20 44.66 -4.18
C GLY A 260 35.90 44.52 -4.96
N PHE A 261 35.48 45.61 -5.60
CA PHE A 261 34.29 45.64 -6.45
C PHE A 261 34.50 44.93 -7.81
N PRO A 262 33.46 44.33 -8.41
CA PRO A 262 32.09 44.21 -7.89
C PRO A 262 31.91 43.11 -6.81
N VAL A 263 30.92 43.29 -5.94
CA VAL A 263 30.56 42.34 -4.88
C VAL A 263 29.08 41.94 -4.91
N VAL A 264 28.74 40.93 -4.11
CA VAL A 264 27.39 40.41 -3.90
C VAL A 264 27.06 40.51 -2.41
N THR A 265 25.83 40.89 -2.07
CA THR A 265 25.29 40.77 -0.71
C THR A 265 24.19 39.73 -0.67
N LYS A 266 24.25 38.79 0.26
CA LYS A 266 23.22 37.77 0.45
C LYS A 266 22.95 37.45 1.93
N PRO A 267 21.72 37.08 2.31
CA PRO A 267 21.44 36.58 3.65
C PRO A 267 22.23 35.31 3.96
N PHE A 268 22.60 35.14 5.23
CA PHE A 268 23.34 33.96 5.71
C PHE A 268 22.58 32.64 5.51
N ASP A 269 21.29 32.64 5.84
CA ASP A 269 20.38 31.48 5.89
C ASP A 269 19.16 31.62 4.94
N GLY A 270 19.22 32.50 3.95
CA GLY A 270 18.13 32.72 3.00
C GLY A 270 18.09 31.73 1.83
N ASN A 271 16.87 31.42 1.35
CA ASN A 271 16.58 30.48 0.25
C ASN A 271 16.07 31.19 -1.02
N HIS A 272 16.11 30.49 -2.16
CA HIS A 272 15.55 30.91 -3.46
C HIS A 272 16.04 32.26 -4.02
N GLY A 273 17.18 32.77 -3.55
CA GLY A 273 17.72 34.06 -3.99
C GLY A 273 16.99 35.27 -3.41
N ARG A 274 16.13 35.11 -2.39
CA ARG A 274 15.52 36.23 -1.67
C ARG A 274 16.60 37.02 -0.92
N GLY A 275 16.49 38.34 -0.94
CA GLY A 275 17.47 39.25 -0.34
C GLY A 275 18.86 39.22 -1.00
N VAL A 276 19.05 38.57 -2.15
CA VAL A 276 20.33 38.53 -2.87
C VAL A 276 20.44 39.71 -3.83
N SER A 277 21.51 40.49 -3.71
CA SER A 277 21.83 41.59 -4.62
C SER A 277 23.20 41.35 -5.25
N ILE A 278 23.27 41.40 -6.59
CA ILE A 278 24.45 41.04 -7.39
C ILE A 278 25.00 42.23 -8.19
N ASP A 279 26.26 42.13 -8.62
CA ASP A 279 27.00 43.14 -9.40
C ASP A 279 26.99 44.54 -8.75
N LEU A 280 27.23 44.62 -7.44
CA LEU A 280 27.29 45.87 -6.69
C LEU A 280 28.66 46.50 -6.89
N ARG A 281 28.71 47.74 -7.37
CA ARG A 281 29.91 48.45 -7.82
C ARG A 281 30.25 49.71 -7.03
N SER A 282 29.39 50.12 -6.10
CA SER A 282 29.62 51.27 -5.23
C SER A 282 29.23 50.99 -3.78
N GLU A 283 29.67 51.86 -2.87
CA GLU A 283 29.28 51.77 -1.46
C GLU A 283 27.77 51.91 -1.28
N GLU A 284 27.13 52.85 -2.00
CA GLU A 284 25.69 53.06 -1.95
C GLU A 284 24.91 51.82 -2.40
N GLU A 285 25.36 51.15 -3.47
CA GLU A 285 24.76 49.91 -3.94
C GLU A 285 24.93 48.77 -2.91
N VAL A 286 26.08 48.69 -2.23
CA VAL A 286 26.30 47.73 -1.14
C VAL A 286 25.41 47.99 0.07
N ARG A 287 25.20 49.26 0.45
CA ARG A 287 24.29 49.62 1.55
C ARG A 287 22.85 49.22 1.23
N ALA A 288 22.39 49.52 0.01
CA ALA A 288 21.07 49.11 -0.45
C ALA A 288 20.91 47.58 -0.50
N GLY A 289 21.92 46.87 -1.02
CA GLY A 289 21.94 45.40 -1.06
C GLY A 289 21.96 44.77 0.33
N TYR A 290 22.72 45.33 1.27
CA TYR A 290 22.74 44.89 2.67
C TYR A 290 21.39 45.07 3.34
N ALA A 291 20.70 46.20 3.13
CA ALA A 291 19.38 46.43 3.68
C ALA A 291 18.37 45.36 3.22
N LEU A 292 18.37 45.03 1.93
CA LEU A 292 17.52 43.96 1.38
C LEU A 292 17.88 42.57 1.95
N ALA A 293 19.16 42.24 2.06
CA ALA A 293 19.59 40.98 2.66
C ALA A 293 19.25 40.89 4.16
N ARG A 294 19.25 42.03 4.85
CA ARG A 294 18.96 42.15 6.29
C ARG A 294 17.50 41.91 6.63
N GLU A 295 16.57 42.19 5.71
CA GLU A 295 15.15 41.87 5.86
C GLU A 295 14.93 40.36 5.99
N GLU A 296 15.77 39.56 5.32
CA GLU A 296 15.67 38.09 5.32
C GLU A 296 16.51 37.44 6.44
N SER A 297 17.66 38.02 6.80
CA SER A 297 18.56 37.41 7.80
C SER A 297 19.26 38.41 8.71
N ARG A 298 19.46 38.02 9.97
CA ARG A 298 20.27 38.77 10.94
C ARG A 298 21.77 38.78 10.62
N ARG A 299 22.26 38.02 9.65
CA ARG A 299 23.67 38.06 9.26
C ARG A 299 23.73 38.09 7.75
N VAL A 300 24.61 38.92 7.19
CA VAL A 300 24.73 39.10 5.74
C VAL A 300 26.12 38.70 5.32
N ILE A 301 26.22 37.98 4.22
CA ILE A 301 27.49 37.62 3.59
C ILE A 301 27.76 38.65 2.49
N VAL A 302 28.92 39.28 2.53
CA VAL A 302 29.49 40.02 1.38
C VAL A 302 30.49 39.11 0.70
N GLU A 303 30.33 38.89 -0.60
CA GLU A 303 31.21 38.00 -1.37
C GLU A 303 31.64 38.60 -2.71
N GLN A 304 32.77 38.12 -3.22
CA GLN A 304 33.27 38.50 -4.54
C GLN A 304 32.27 38.11 -5.64
N PHE A 305 31.98 39.03 -6.56
CA PHE A 305 31.15 38.74 -7.73
C PHE A 305 31.92 37.88 -8.74
N LEU A 306 31.33 36.76 -9.15
CA LEU A 306 31.86 35.90 -10.20
C LEU A 306 31.14 36.21 -11.52
N VAL A 307 31.91 36.38 -12.59
CA VAL A 307 31.37 36.62 -13.94
C VAL A 307 31.24 35.29 -14.66
N GLY A 308 30.08 35.01 -15.25
CA GLY A 308 29.86 33.81 -16.07
C GLY A 308 28.39 33.38 -16.09
N ASN A 309 28.13 32.23 -16.72
CA ASN A 309 26.80 31.64 -16.75
C ASN A 309 26.59 30.73 -15.53
N ASP A 310 25.34 30.65 -15.07
CA ASP A 310 24.91 29.86 -13.92
C ASP A 310 24.63 28.41 -14.31
N HIS A 311 25.39 27.48 -13.74
CA HIS A 311 25.25 26.05 -13.99
C HIS A 311 24.89 25.29 -12.72
N ARG A 312 23.80 24.53 -12.78
CA ARG A 312 23.46 23.49 -11.79
C ARG A 312 24.10 22.17 -12.24
N ILE A 313 25.13 21.74 -11.53
CA ILE A 313 25.78 20.45 -11.73
C ILE A 313 25.23 19.46 -10.69
N LEU A 314 24.52 18.43 -11.15
CA LEU A 314 24.00 17.38 -10.30
C LEU A 314 25.02 16.26 -10.16
N VAL A 315 25.44 15.98 -8.93
CA VAL A 315 26.28 14.85 -8.58
C VAL A 315 25.44 13.81 -7.84
N ILE A 316 25.45 12.57 -8.32
CA ILE A 316 24.80 11.41 -7.68
C ILE A 316 25.85 10.33 -7.52
N ASN A 317 25.96 9.76 -6.31
CA ASN A 317 26.87 8.66 -6.01
C ASN A 317 28.33 8.93 -6.47
N GLY A 318 28.81 10.16 -6.21
CA GLY A 318 30.16 10.59 -6.57
C GLY A 318 30.40 10.77 -8.08
N LYS A 319 29.37 10.86 -8.92
CA LYS A 319 29.49 11.10 -10.37
C LYS A 319 28.61 12.26 -10.80
N VAL A 320 29.10 13.09 -11.73
CA VAL A 320 28.25 14.09 -12.38
C VAL A 320 27.23 13.36 -13.24
N ALA A 321 25.95 13.46 -12.86
CA ALA A 321 24.84 12.80 -13.53
C ALA A 321 24.21 13.71 -14.59
N ALA A 322 24.16 15.02 -14.34
CA ALA A 322 23.63 16.00 -15.27
C ALA A 322 24.19 17.40 -14.99
N VAL A 323 24.18 18.26 -16.01
CA VAL A 323 24.53 19.68 -15.91
C VAL A 323 23.48 20.49 -16.66
N ALA A 324 22.90 21.49 -15.99
CA ALA A 324 21.96 22.41 -16.59
C ALA A 324 22.47 23.85 -16.45
N GLU A 325 22.63 24.55 -17.56
CA GLU A 325 22.78 26.00 -17.58
C GLU A 325 21.40 26.63 -17.33
N ARG A 326 21.28 27.44 -16.28
CA ARG A 326 20.04 28.11 -15.90
C ARG A 326 20.04 29.52 -16.46
N VAL A 327 19.08 29.81 -17.34
CA VAL A 327 18.92 31.13 -17.94
C VAL A 327 17.77 31.85 -17.24
N PRO A 328 17.99 33.07 -16.70
CA PRO A 328 16.92 33.86 -16.10
C PRO A 328 15.73 34.07 -17.03
N GLY A 329 14.54 34.22 -16.44
CA GLY A 329 13.33 34.53 -17.19
C GLY A 329 13.53 35.80 -18.01
N HIS A 330 13.28 35.73 -19.31
CA HIS A 330 13.53 36.82 -20.25
C HIS A 330 12.56 36.78 -21.42
N VAL A 331 12.47 37.93 -22.09
CA VAL A 331 11.83 38.07 -23.40
C VAL A 331 12.86 38.49 -24.44
N VAL A 332 12.59 38.17 -25.70
CA VAL A 332 13.43 38.54 -26.84
C VAL A 332 12.64 39.50 -27.72
N GLY A 333 13.20 40.67 -27.99
CA GLY A 333 12.60 41.67 -28.85
C GLY A 333 12.46 41.18 -30.29
N ASP A 334 11.34 41.49 -30.91
CA ASP A 334 11.06 41.26 -32.32
C ASP A 334 10.92 42.58 -33.11
N GLY A 335 11.23 43.71 -32.46
CA GLY A 335 11.12 45.05 -33.03
C GLY A 335 9.69 45.56 -33.22
N GLN A 336 8.67 44.79 -32.81
CA GLN A 336 7.25 45.12 -33.03
C GLN A 336 6.45 45.18 -31.72
N HIS A 337 6.64 44.22 -30.83
CA HIS A 337 5.85 44.08 -29.61
C HIS A 337 6.58 44.69 -28.39
N SER A 338 5.77 45.21 -27.46
CA SER A 338 6.23 45.69 -26.17
C SER A 338 6.68 44.55 -25.24
N ILE A 339 7.42 44.85 -24.17
CA ILE A 339 7.83 43.86 -23.16
C ILE A 339 6.61 43.10 -22.60
N GLU A 340 5.52 43.81 -22.31
CA GLU A 340 4.26 43.23 -21.81
C GLU A 340 3.64 42.25 -22.82
N GLU A 341 3.53 42.64 -24.10
CA GLU A 341 3.01 41.77 -25.16
C GLU A 341 3.94 40.57 -25.43
N LEU A 342 5.26 40.75 -25.37
CA LEU A 342 6.23 39.68 -25.51
C LEU A 342 6.15 38.65 -24.38
N ILE A 343 5.80 39.08 -23.15
CA ILE A 343 5.51 38.16 -22.04
C ILE A 343 4.29 37.31 -22.38
N GLU A 344 3.20 37.93 -22.84
CA GLU A 344 1.99 37.21 -23.23
C GLU A 344 2.26 36.22 -24.36
N ILE A 345 2.98 36.64 -25.41
CA ILE A 345 3.38 35.78 -26.54
C ILE A 345 4.23 34.61 -26.06
N THR A 346 5.21 34.87 -25.20
CA THR A 346 6.08 33.82 -24.64
C THR A 346 5.28 32.82 -23.79
N ASN A 347 4.27 33.30 -23.06
CA ASN A 347 3.38 32.48 -22.24
C ASN A 347 2.38 31.64 -23.07
N ARG A 348 2.21 31.90 -24.38
CA ARG A 348 1.43 31.03 -25.28
C ARG A 348 2.12 29.70 -25.61
N ASP A 349 3.39 29.52 -25.24
CA ASP A 349 4.07 28.22 -25.35
C ASP A 349 3.25 27.17 -24.56
N PRO A 350 2.76 26.09 -25.20
CA PRO A 350 1.95 25.08 -24.53
C PRO A 350 2.68 24.37 -23.39
N ARG A 351 4.01 24.47 -23.32
CA ARG A 351 4.84 23.95 -22.21
C ARG A 351 4.86 24.86 -20.99
N ARG A 352 4.39 26.12 -21.07
CA ARG A 352 4.26 27.03 -19.93
C ARG A 352 2.91 26.84 -19.23
N GLY A 353 2.94 26.85 -17.89
CA GLY A 353 1.79 26.69 -17.01
C GLY A 353 1.97 27.42 -15.69
N LEU A 354 0.94 27.38 -14.84
CA LEU A 354 0.98 27.97 -13.51
C LEU A 354 1.86 27.12 -12.58
N GLY A 355 2.83 27.74 -11.92
CA GLY A 355 3.72 27.07 -10.97
C GLY A 355 4.48 25.88 -11.58
N HIS A 356 4.20 24.66 -11.11
CA HIS A 356 4.86 23.43 -11.58
C HIS A 356 3.98 22.48 -12.40
N GLU A 357 2.83 22.97 -12.88
CA GLU A 357 1.89 22.21 -13.71
C GLU A 357 2.53 21.66 -15.00
N LYS A 358 3.35 22.47 -15.66
CA LYS A 358 4.02 22.11 -16.92
C LYS A 358 5.53 22.22 -16.83
N THR A 359 6.22 21.84 -17.91
CA THR A 359 7.67 21.85 -18.01
C THR A 359 8.27 23.24 -17.79
N LEU A 360 7.57 24.31 -18.17
CA LEU A 360 7.96 25.71 -17.98
C LEU A 360 6.93 26.45 -17.13
N THR A 361 7.37 27.48 -16.40
CA THR A 361 6.47 28.33 -15.59
C THR A 361 6.18 29.62 -16.35
N TYR A 362 5.00 30.21 -16.16
CA TYR A 362 4.68 31.50 -16.76
C TYR A 362 5.66 32.61 -16.34
N LEU A 363 5.88 33.55 -17.24
CA LEU A 363 6.53 34.82 -16.95
C LEU A 363 5.49 35.79 -16.44
N GLU A 364 5.77 36.43 -15.31
CA GLU A 364 4.89 37.41 -14.69
C GLU A 364 5.58 38.77 -14.59
N LEU A 365 4.81 39.84 -14.86
CA LEU A 365 5.20 41.23 -14.68
C LEU A 365 5.03 41.65 -13.20
N ASP A 366 5.76 40.96 -12.33
CA ASP A 366 5.75 41.19 -10.88
C ASP A 366 6.64 42.37 -10.47
N THR A 367 6.72 42.65 -9.17
CA THR A 367 7.54 43.74 -8.60
C THR A 367 9.02 43.60 -8.97
N GLN A 368 9.55 42.39 -9.17
CA GLN A 368 10.94 42.21 -9.58
C GLN A 368 11.14 42.59 -11.05
N ALA A 369 10.25 42.12 -11.94
CA ALA A 369 10.27 42.52 -13.34
C ALA A 369 10.15 44.04 -13.49
N GLN A 370 9.22 44.66 -12.76
CA GLN A 370 9.01 46.11 -12.76
C GLN A 370 10.28 46.88 -12.33
N ARG A 371 10.94 46.45 -11.24
CA ARG A 371 12.20 47.08 -10.79
C ARG A 371 13.32 46.99 -11.83
N LEU A 372 13.43 45.87 -12.56
CA LEU A 372 14.43 45.72 -13.62
C LEU A 372 14.12 46.59 -14.84
N ILE A 373 12.84 46.70 -15.21
CA ILE A 373 12.35 47.60 -16.25
C ILE A 373 12.69 49.06 -15.89
N GLU A 374 12.38 49.49 -14.67
CA GLU A 374 12.69 50.84 -14.17
C GLU A 374 14.20 51.11 -14.14
N LYS A 375 15.00 50.16 -13.63
CA LYS A 375 16.47 50.28 -13.56
C LYS A 375 17.10 50.40 -14.94
N ALA A 376 16.52 49.77 -15.96
CA ALA A 376 16.96 49.86 -17.35
C ALA A 376 16.50 51.17 -18.04
N GLY A 377 15.70 52.00 -17.37
CA GLY A 377 15.09 53.20 -17.96
C GLY A 377 14.00 52.88 -18.98
N CYS A 378 13.42 51.67 -18.92
CA CYS A 378 12.35 51.20 -19.80
C CYS A 378 10.98 51.31 -19.10
N THR A 379 9.92 51.05 -19.85
CA THR A 379 8.55 50.83 -19.36
C THR A 379 8.01 49.50 -19.90
N PRO A 380 6.95 48.92 -19.32
CA PRO A 380 6.36 47.69 -19.87
C PRO A 380 5.92 47.82 -21.34
N GLN A 381 5.60 49.04 -21.78
CA GLN A 381 5.22 49.40 -23.16
C GLN A 381 6.41 49.65 -24.10
N THR A 382 7.65 49.49 -23.61
CA THR A 382 8.85 49.66 -24.44
C THR A 382 8.98 48.52 -25.44
N VAL A 383 9.15 48.86 -26.73
CA VAL A 383 9.42 47.89 -27.81
C VAL A 383 10.93 47.64 -27.89
N LEU A 384 11.34 46.40 -27.65
CA LEU A 384 12.74 45.97 -27.71
C LEU A 384 13.19 45.81 -29.17
N LYS A 385 14.46 46.08 -29.46
CA LYS A 385 15.00 45.86 -30.81
C LYS A 385 14.99 44.37 -31.15
N GLU A 386 14.91 44.05 -32.44
CA GLU A 386 14.97 42.67 -32.89
C GLU A 386 16.25 41.97 -32.39
N GLY A 387 16.06 40.84 -31.69
CA GLY A 387 17.13 40.04 -31.09
C GLY A 387 17.64 40.54 -29.73
N GLU A 388 17.16 41.68 -29.23
CA GLU A 388 17.53 42.21 -27.91
C GLU A 388 16.88 41.38 -26.80
N ARG A 389 17.68 40.83 -25.87
CA ARG A 389 17.18 40.06 -24.74
C ARG A 389 17.00 40.95 -23.52
N PHE A 390 15.79 40.99 -22.96
CA PHE A 390 15.51 41.70 -21.73
C PHE A 390 15.25 40.72 -20.59
N MET A 391 16.08 40.78 -19.55
CA MET A 391 15.98 39.92 -18.38
C MET A 391 14.89 40.43 -17.44
N LEU A 392 13.90 39.60 -17.17
CA LEU A 392 12.83 39.86 -16.22
C LEU A 392 13.20 39.40 -14.80
N ARG A 393 14.28 38.61 -14.66
CA ARG A 393 14.81 38.12 -13.38
C ARG A 393 16.34 38.18 -13.40
N LEU A 394 16.95 38.27 -12.21
CA LEU A 394 18.41 38.24 -12.04
C LEU A 394 18.97 36.82 -11.84
N THR A 395 18.12 35.87 -11.46
CA THR A 395 18.51 34.47 -11.19
C THR A 395 17.76 33.51 -12.11
N GLY A 396 18.42 32.38 -12.43
CA GLY A 396 17.91 31.34 -13.33
C GLY A 396 16.83 30.43 -12.74
N ASN A 397 16.01 30.90 -11.80
CA ASN A 397 15.01 30.06 -11.13
C ASN A 397 13.87 29.68 -12.09
N LEU A 398 13.64 28.38 -12.28
CA LEU A 398 12.55 27.88 -13.14
C LEU A 398 11.18 28.29 -12.62
N SER A 399 11.01 28.42 -11.29
CA SER A 399 9.75 28.82 -10.65
C SER A 399 9.34 30.26 -10.96
N THR A 400 10.25 31.10 -11.45
CA THR A 400 10.00 32.48 -11.86
C THR A 400 10.15 32.65 -13.37
N GLY A 401 9.89 31.57 -14.12
CA GLY A 401 9.85 31.57 -15.59
C GLY A 401 11.21 31.42 -16.29
N GLY A 402 12.28 31.13 -15.53
CA GLY A 402 13.59 30.76 -16.07
C GLY A 402 13.56 29.49 -16.91
N THR A 403 14.59 29.31 -17.73
CA THR A 403 14.76 28.16 -18.64
C THR A 403 16.04 27.39 -18.32
N ALA A 404 16.12 26.14 -18.75
CA ALA A 404 17.26 25.27 -18.51
C ALA A 404 17.78 24.67 -19.81
N ILE A 405 19.09 24.76 -20.02
CA ILE A 405 19.79 24.19 -21.19
C ILE A 405 20.69 23.05 -20.69
N ASP A 406 20.52 21.85 -21.22
CA ASP A 406 21.39 20.72 -20.90
C ASP A 406 22.82 20.95 -21.42
N ARG A 407 23.80 20.85 -20.52
CA ARG A 407 25.23 21.01 -20.77
C ARG A 407 26.04 19.80 -20.32
N THR A 408 25.37 18.67 -20.06
CA THR A 408 25.99 17.49 -19.46
C THR A 408 27.16 16.95 -20.27
N ASP A 409 27.05 16.91 -21.60
CA ASP A 409 28.13 16.40 -22.46
C ASP A 409 29.18 17.47 -22.81
N VAL A 410 28.96 18.73 -22.39
CA VAL A 410 29.82 19.88 -22.69
C VAL A 410 30.77 20.21 -21.54
N ILE A 411 30.43 19.83 -20.31
CA ILE A 411 31.23 20.14 -19.13
C ILE A 411 32.67 19.62 -19.23
N HIS A 412 33.64 20.48 -18.90
CA HIS A 412 35.03 20.08 -18.84
C HIS A 412 35.27 19.06 -17.71
N PRO A 413 36.09 18.01 -17.91
CA PRO A 413 36.40 17.02 -16.86
C PRO A 413 36.98 17.61 -15.57
N VAL A 414 37.67 18.76 -15.64
CA VAL A 414 38.17 19.47 -14.44
C VAL A 414 37.01 20.02 -13.61
N ASN A 415 36.03 20.67 -14.24
CA ASN A 415 34.86 21.23 -13.55
C ASN A 415 33.99 20.12 -12.96
N ALA A 416 33.84 19.01 -13.70
CA ALA A 416 33.16 17.82 -13.20
C ALA A 416 33.84 17.26 -11.93
N ARG A 417 35.18 17.14 -11.93
CA ARG A 417 35.93 16.72 -10.74
C ARG A 417 35.81 17.71 -9.58
N ILE A 418 35.80 19.02 -9.84
CA ILE A 418 35.58 20.05 -8.83
C ILE A 418 34.21 19.84 -8.17
N ALA A 419 33.15 19.69 -8.97
CA ALA A 419 31.80 19.47 -8.46
C ALA A 419 31.69 18.17 -7.65
N THR A 420 32.24 17.06 -8.15
CA THR A 420 32.27 15.79 -7.42
C THR A 420 33.00 15.90 -6.08
N ARG A 421 34.20 16.52 -6.07
CA ARG A 421 34.96 16.73 -4.83
C ARG A 421 34.22 17.63 -3.86
N ALA A 422 33.50 18.64 -4.35
CA ALA A 422 32.72 19.54 -3.52
C ALA A 422 31.62 18.81 -2.75
N VAL A 423 30.84 17.98 -3.45
CA VAL A 423 29.78 17.14 -2.85
C VAL A 423 30.35 16.15 -1.85
N GLN A 424 31.49 15.53 -2.17
CA GLN A 424 32.22 14.64 -1.24
C GLN A 424 32.75 15.37 -0.01
N THR A 425 33.21 16.61 -0.15
CA THR A 425 33.73 17.44 0.96
C THR A 425 32.63 17.78 1.97
N VAL A 426 31.41 18.04 1.48
CA VAL A 426 30.23 18.25 2.33
C VAL A 426 29.72 16.93 2.92
N GLY A 427 29.95 15.80 2.24
CA GLY A 427 29.53 14.47 2.68
C GLY A 427 28.14 14.06 2.18
N LEU A 428 27.71 14.60 1.03
CA LEU A 428 26.42 14.28 0.41
C LEU A 428 26.53 13.10 -0.56
N ASP A 429 25.52 12.24 -0.59
CA ASP A 429 25.32 11.17 -1.58
C ASP A 429 24.73 11.73 -2.90
N ILE A 430 23.82 12.70 -2.76
CA ILE A 430 23.25 13.50 -3.86
C ILE A 430 23.47 14.97 -3.54
N GLY A 431 24.07 15.71 -4.48
CA GLY A 431 24.32 17.14 -4.30
C GLY A 431 24.14 17.92 -5.59
N GLY A 432 23.46 19.07 -5.50
CA GLY A 432 23.41 20.06 -6.58
C GLY A 432 24.44 21.16 -6.33
N VAL A 433 25.44 21.25 -7.19
CA VAL A 433 26.49 22.27 -7.13
C VAL A 433 26.12 23.41 -8.07
N ASP A 434 25.95 24.61 -7.53
CA ASP A 434 25.82 25.84 -8.31
C ASP A 434 27.20 26.40 -8.62
N MET A 435 27.53 26.43 -9.90
CA MET A 435 28.81 26.89 -10.40
C MET A 435 28.61 28.02 -11.40
N ILE A 436 29.29 29.13 -11.16
CA ILE A 436 29.42 30.21 -12.14
C ILE A 436 30.65 29.92 -12.99
N ALA A 437 30.46 29.85 -14.31
CA ALA A 437 31.52 29.60 -15.27
C ALA A 437 31.28 30.42 -16.54
N PRO A 438 32.25 31.26 -17.00
CA PRO A 438 32.16 31.92 -18.30
C PRO A 438 31.96 30.95 -19.45
N ASP A 439 32.60 29.78 -19.37
CA ASP A 439 32.52 28.70 -20.34
C ASP A 439 32.70 27.36 -19.61
N ILE A 440 31.62 26.60 -19.44
CA ILE A 440 31.64 25.33 -18.69
C ILE A 440 32.50 24.25 -19.38
N SER A 441 32.81 24.42 -20.67
CA SER A 441 33.68 23.53 -21.44
C SER A 441 35.17 23.72 -21.18
N LYS A 442 35.54 24.74 -20.38
CA LYS A 442 36.92 25.02 -19.98
C LYS A 442 37.06 25.02 -18.46
N PRO A 443 38.26 24.72 -17.90
CA PRO A 443 38.48 24.77 -16.45
C PRO A 443 38.17 26.16 -15.86
N VAL A 444 37.31 26.22 -14.83
CA VAL A 444 37.04 27.49 -14.11
C VAL A 444 38.27 28.06 -13.41
N THR A 445 39.26 27.22 -13.14
CA THR A 445 40.57 27.63 -12.60
C THR A 445 41.40 28.44 -13.60
N GLU A 446 41.08 28.37 -14.89
CA GLU A 446 41.76 29.11 -15.97
C GLU A 446 40.92 30.28 -16.48
N THR A 447 39.61 30.08 -16.63
CA THR A 447 38.70 31.11 -17.18
C THR A 447 38.16 32.09 -16.13
N GLY A 448 38.35 31.79 -14.85
CA GLY A 448 37.58 32.42 -13.77
C GLY A 448 36.23 31.72 -13.57
N GLY A 449 35.64 31.91 -12.39
CA GLY A 449 34.44 31.21 -11.94
C GLY A 449 34.66 30.45 -10.63
N GLY A 450 33.65 29.70 -10.20
CA GLY A 450 33.70 28.97 -8.93
C GLY A 450 32.35 28.46 -8.46
N ILE A 451 32.37 27.68 -7.38
CA ILE A 451 31.19 27.16 -6.70
C ILE A 451 30.59 28.26 -5.83
N VAL A 452 29.31 28.54 -6.03
CA VAL A 452 28.57 29.57 -5.27
C VAL A 452 27.72 28.95 -4.17
N GLU A 453 27.17 27.76 -4.40
CA GLU A 453 26.29 27.06 -3.45
C GLU A 453 26.34 25.55 -3.67
N ILE A 454 26.07 24.78 -2.60
CA ILE A 454 25.82 23.34 -2.67
C ILE A 454 24.48 23.06 -1.99
N ASN A 455 23.63 22.29 -2.67
CA ASN A 455 22.28 21.98 -2.22
C ASN A 455 22.15 20.48 -1.94
N ALA A 456 21.64 20.14 -0.75
CA ALA A 456 21.38 18.76 -0.32
C ALA A 456 20.08 18.16 -0.92
N ALA A 457 19.12 19.00 -1.31
CA ALA A 457 17.86 18.59 -1.94
C ALA A 457 17.73 19.20 -3.36
N PRO A 458 18.60 18.83 -4.33
CA PRO A 458 18.58 19.44 -5.65
C PRO A 458 17.31 19.10 -6.44
N GLY A 459 16.70 20.11 -7.06
CA GLY A 459 15.54 19.90 -7.94
C GLY A 459 15.92 19.18 -9.25
N PHE A 460 15.19 18.13 -9.63
CA PHE A 460 15.48 17.33 -10.82
C PHE A 460 14.80 17.82 -12.10
N ARG A 461 13.78 18.67 -11.98
CA ARG A 461 12.96 19.12 -13.11
C ARG A 461 13.79 19.64 -14.30
N MET A 462 14.82 20.45 -14.04
CA MET A 462 15.69 20.99 -15.09
C MET A 462 16.52 19.96 -15.84
N HIS A 463 16.75 18.79 -15.25
CA HIS A 463 17.50 17.69 -15.86
C HIS A 463 16.57 16.68 -16.53
N LEU A 464 15.39 16.44 -15.94
CA LEU A 464 14.38 15.53 -16.49
C LEU A 464 13.69 16.11 -17.73
N ALA A 465 13.48 17.43 -17.78
CA ALA A 465 12.81 18.10 -18.89
C ALA A 465 13.43 19.49 -19.14
N PRO A 466 14.65 19.55 -19.69
CA PRO A 466 15.28 20.83 -20.03
C PRO A 466 14.49 21.55 -21.15
N SER A 467 14.59 22.87 -21.18
CA SER A 467 13.99 23.70 -22.23
C SER A 467 14.69 23.51 -23.58
N GLU A 468 16.00 23.23 -23.53
CA GLU A 468 16.86 22.94 -24.68
C GLU A 468 17.86 21.82 -24.31
N GLY A 469 18.13 20.91 -25.26
CA GLY A 469 19.06 19.79 -25.08
C GLY A 469 18.36 18.48 -24.69
N GLN A 470 19.12 17.52 -24.17
CA GLN A 470 18.62 16.15 -23.93
C GLN A 470 18.15 15.96 -22.48
N PRO A 471 16.95 15.38 -22.26
CA PRO A 471 16.55 14.84 -20.95
C PRO A 471 17.56 13.84 -20.40
N ARG A 472 17.79 13.88 -19.08
CA ARG A 472 18.72 12.98 -18.37
C ARG A 472 17.97 12.12 -17.35
N ASP A 473 18.19 10.81 -17.36
CA ASP A 473 17.62 9.86 -16.38
C ASP A 473 18.32 9.96 -15.01
N VAL A 474 18.17 11.12 -14.36
CA VAL A 474 18.75 11.37 -13.04
C VAL A 474 18.01 10.60 -11.96
N GLY A 475 16.71 10.34 -12.14
CA GLY A 475 15.93 9.50 -11.24
C GLY A 475 16.47 8.07 -11.21
N GLY A 476 16.75 7.51 -12.39
CA GLY A 476 17.36 6.20 -12.51
C GLY A 476 18.74 6.09 -11.86
N ALA A 477 19.59 7.10 -12.01
CA ALA A 477 20.88 7.15 -11.33
C ALA A 477 20.76 7.09 -9.79
N VAL A 478 19.72 7.70 -9.22
CA VAL A 478 19.43 7.60 -7.78
C VAL A 478 18.91 6.22 -7.40
N ILE A 479 17.97 5.66 -8.17
CA ILE A 479 17.47 4.32 -7.89
C ILE A 479 18.58 3.27 -7.99
N ASP A 480 19.48 3.38 -8.98
CA ASP A 480 20.64 2.49 -9.11
C ASP A 480 21.68 2.68 -7.98
N MET A 481 21.72 3.86 -7.36
CA MET A 481 22.52 4.11 -6.14
C MET A 481 21.90 3.44 -4.91
N LEU A 482 20.58 3.58 -4.72
CA LEU A 482 19.86 3.02 -3.58
C LEU A 482 19.72 1.49 -3.68
N PHE A 483 19.51 1.01 -4.89
CA PHE A 483 19.31 -0.38 -5.27
C PHE A 483 20.19 -0.70 -6.48
N PRO A 484 21.48 -1.03 -6.26
CA PRO A 484 22.35 -1.46 -7.33
C PRO A 484 21.71 -2.60 -8.15
N PRO A 485 21.95 -2.68 -9.47
CA PRO A 485 21.38 -3.73 -10.29
C PRO A 485 21.58 -5.12 -9.67
N GLN A 486 20.55 -5.96 -9.74
CA GLN A 486 20.51 -7.32 -9.16
C GLN A 486 20.46 -7.37 -7.62
N THR A 487 20.32 -6.24 -6.93
CA THR A 487 20.02 -6.27 -5.49
C THR A 487 18.53 -6.53 -5.24
N PRO A 488 18.17 -7.27 -4.17
CA PRO A 488 16.78 -7.46 -3.82
C PRO A 488 16.11 -6.14 -3.40
N VAL A 489 14.92 -5.89 -3.95
CA VAL A 489 14.07 -4.74 -3.60
C VAL A 489 12.81 -5.17 -2.86
N ARG A 490 12.52 -6.46 -2.87
CA ARG A 490 11.35 -7.09 -2.25
C ARG A 490 11.82 -8.21 -1.34
N ILE A 491 11.20 -8.32 -0.19
CA ILE A 491 11.25 -9.54 0.61
C ILE A 491 10.40 -10.61 -0.07
N PRO A 492 10.72 -11.91 0.07
CA PRO A 492 9.83 -12.98 -0.34
C PRO A 492 8.48 -12.87 0.37
N ILE A 493 7.40 -13.02 -0.38
CA ILE A 493 6.02 -12.99 0.14
C ILE A 493 5.34 -14.32 -0.18
N CYS A 494 4.80 -15.00 0.83
CA CYS A 494 3.77 -16.01 0.62
C CYS A 494 2.42 -15.52 1.16
N ALA A 495 1.36 -15.75 0.41
CA ALA A 495 0.00 -15.34 0.76
C ALA A 495 -0.93 -16.55 0.73
N ILE A 496 -1.66 -16.74 1.83
CA ILE A 496 -2.45 -17.95 2.08
C ILE A 496 -3.90 -17.54 2.27
N THR A 497 -4.78 -18.11 1.43
CA THR A 497 -6.23 -17.97 1.58
C THR A 497 -6.95 -19.31 1.53
N GLY A 498 -8.19 -19.33 1.97
CA GLY A 498 -9.02 -20.53 2.09
C GLY A 498 -10.26 -20.25 2.92
N THR A 499 -11.27 -21.13 2.87
CA THR A 499 -12.37 -21.05 3.83
C THR A 499 -11.86 -21.46 5.21
N ASN A 500 -11.30 -22.67 5.31
CA ASN A 500 -10.76 -23.24 6.55
C ASN A 500 -9.24 -23.49 6.45
N GLY A 501 -8.56 -23.60 7.60
CA GLY A 501 -7.13 -23.98 7.68
C GLY A 501 -6.10 -22.86 7.48
N LYS A 502 -6.55 -21.64 7.13
CA LYS A 502 -5.69 -20.47 6.89
C LYS A 502 -4.70 -20.22 8.03
N THR A 503 -5.21 -19.89 9.22
CA THR A 503 -4.38 -19.55 10.39
C THR A 503 -3.37 -20.63 10.74
N THR A 504 -3.81 -21.90 10.77
CA THR A 504 -2.92 -23.03 11.08
C THR A 504 -1.81 -23.17 10.05
N THR A 505 -2.16 -23.10 8.76
CA THR A 505 -1.16 -23.18 7.68
C THR A 505 -0.20 -22.00 7.70
N THR A 506 -0.69 -20.77 7.89
CA THR A 506 0.11 -19.55 8.03
C THR A 506 1.11 -19.69 9.19
N ARG A 507 0.66 -20.18 10.35
CA ARG A 507 1.52 -20.40 11.53
C ARG A 507 2.56 -21.49 11.31
N MET A 508 2.19 -22.61 10.66
CA MET A 508 3.16 -23.64 10.25
C MET A 508 4.22 -23.07 9.30
N CYS A 509 3.80 -22.32 8.27
CA CYS A 509 4.70 -21.65 7.35
C CYS A 509 5.65 -20.68 8.08
N GLY A 510 5.12 -19.81 8.94
CA GLY A 510 5.92 -18.88 9.73
C GLY A 510 6.91 -19.59 10.66
N HIS A 511 6.52 -20.72 11.25
CA HIS A 511 7.42 -21.53 12.08
C HIS A 511 8.56 -22.16 11.26
N ILE A 512 8.24 -22.78 10.12
CA ILE A 512 9.25 -23.37 9.21
C ILE A 512 10.21 -22.31 8.68
N MET A 513 9.69 -21.16 8.23
CA MET A 513 10.54 -20.11 7.65
C MET A 513 11.47 -19.47 8.68
N ARG A 514 11.04 -19.33 9.95
CA ARG A 514 11.95 -18.92 11.04
C ARG A 514 13.07 -19.94 11.26
N GLN A 515 12.77 -21.24 11.22
CA GLN A 515 13.80 -22.28 11.28
C GLN A 515 14.74 -22.26 10.08
N ALA A 516 14.29 -21.74 8.93
CA ALA A 516 15.13 -21.52 7.77
C ALA A 516 16.05 -20.27 7.90
N GLY A 517 15.96 -19.55 9.03
CA GLY A 517 16.81 -18.41 9.35
C GLY A 517 16.24 -17.05 8.95
N TYR A 518 14.97 -16.97 8.53
CA TYR A 518 14.31 -15.70 8.20
C TYR A 518 13.74 -15.01 9.44
N GLN A 519 13.79 -13.68 9.45
CA GLN A 519 12.98 -12.84 10.32
C GLN A 519 11.60 -12.64 9.68
N VAL A 520 10.66 -13.47 10.13
CA VAL A 520 9.33 -13.56 9.51
C VAL A 520 8.40 -12.49 10.05
N GLY A 521 7.80 -11.72 9.14
CA GLY A 521 6.61 -10.92 9.42
C GLY A 521 5.36 -11.70 9.02
N MET A 522 4.43 -11.88 9.95
CA MET A 522 3.25 -12.73 9.76
C MET A 522 1.96 -12.02 10.12
N THR A 523 0.93 -12.21 9.31
CA THR A 523 -0.44 -11.73 9.61
C THR A 523 -1.36 -12.92 9.84
N THR A 524 -2.17 -12.88 10.90
CA THR A 524 -3.15 -13.94 11.25
C THR A 524 -4.49 -13.33 11.68
N THR A 525 -5.47 -14.19 11.97
CA THR A 525 -6.79 -13.80 12.53
C THR A 525 -6.72 -13.11 13.90
N ASP A 526 -5.60 -13.23 14.63
CA ASP A 526 -5.45 -12.73 16.00
C ASP A 526 -4.33 -11.71 16.19
N GLY A 527 -3.45 -11.49 15.20
CA GLY A 527 -2.45 -10.45 15.30
C GLY A 527 -1.47 -10.33 14.14
N ILE A 528 -0.58 -9.34 14.28
CA ILE A 528 0.66 -9.21 13.52
C ILE A 528 1.79 -9.73 14.39
N TYR A 529 2.65 -10.56 13.80
CA TYR A 529 3.81 -11.13 14.46
C TYR A 529 5.08 -10.73 13.72
N VAL A 530 6.14 -10.41 14.46
CA VAL A 530 7.48 -10.18 13.95
C VAL A 530 8.42 -11.13 14.68
N ASP A 531 9.06 -12.02 13.93
CA ASP A 531 9.97 -13.06 14.43
C ASP A 531 9.36 -13.99 15.52
N GLY A 532 8.03 -14.09 15.54
CA GLY A 532 7.28 -14.90 16.50
C GLY A 532 6.73 -14.14 17.71
N GLU A 533 7.08 -12.86 17.87
CA GLU A 533 6.49 -12.00 18.88
C GLU A 533 5.26 -11.29 18.32
N MET A 534 4.14 -11.31 19.05
CA MET A 534 2.94 -10.57 18.68
C MET A 534 3.18 -9.07 18.93
N VAL A 535 3.24 -8.28 17.86
CA VAL A 535 3.45 -6.83 17.95
C VAL A 535 2.13 -6.05 17.96
N LEU A 536 1.06 -6.65 17.45
CA LEU A 536 -0.28 -6.06 17.43
C LEU A 536 -1.36 -7.15 17.50
N ARG A 537 -2.35 -6.97 18.37
CA ARG A 537 -3.48 -7.89 18.57
C ARG A 537 -4.71 -7.44 17.79
N GLY A 538 -5.47 -8.39 17.22
CA GLY A 538 -6.75 -8.17 16.55
C GLY A 538 -6.89 -8.97 15.24
N ASP A 539 -7.99 -8.80 14.50
CA ASP A 539 -8.10 -9.39 13.16
C ASP A 539 -7.20 -8.65 12.17
N MET A 540 -6.07 -9.28 11.85
CA MET A 540 -5.00 -8.71 11.03
C MET A 540 -4.91 -9.39 9.66
N THR A 541 -5.97 -10.04 9.20
CA THR A 541 -6.00 -10.74 7.90
C THR A 541 -6.25 -9.83 6.69
N GLY A 542 -6.14 -8.51 6.89
CA GLY A 542 -6.48 -7.48 5.92
C GLY A 542 -5.27 -6.75 5.30
N PRO A 543 -5.52 -5.91 4.27
CA PRO A 543 -4.46 -5.22 3.52
C PRO A 543 -3.62 -4.25 4.34
N TRP A 544 -4.22 -3.60 5.34
CA TRP A 544 -3.49 -2.69 6.22
C TRP A 544 -2.38 -3.43 6.98
N SER A 545 -2.69 -4.58 7.57
CA SER A 545 -1.74 -5.40 8.33
C SER A 545 -0.64 -5.96 7.44
N THR A 546 -0.98 -6.36 6.21
CA THR A 546 0.03 -6.71 5.20
C THR A 546 0.99 -5.56 4.96
N ARG A 547 0.49 -4.33 4.71
CA ARG A 547 1.34 -3.16 4.49
C ARG A 547 2.19 -2.82 5.71
N ALA A 548 1.68 -3.03 6.93
CA ALA A 548 2.46 -2.87 8.15
C ALA A 548 3.67 -3.83 8.17
N VAL A 549 3.45 -5.11 7.86
CA VAL A 549 4.54 -6.10 7.73
C VAL A 549 5.54 -5.71 6.63
N LEU A 550 5.08 -5.25 5.46
CA LEU A 550 5.96 -4.84 4.37
C LEU A 550 6.77 -3.56 4.67
N ARG A 551 6.34 -2.76 5.65
CA ARG A 551 7.03 -1.56 6.13
C ARG A 551 7.96 -1.83 7.32
N GLU A 552 7.93 -3.02 7.90
CA GLU A 552 8.74 -3.36 9.06
C GLU A 552 10.21 -3.59 8.66
N PRO A 553 11.18 -2.76 9.09
CA PRO A 553 12.57 -2.81 8.61
C PRO A 553 13.34 -4.07 9.01
N THR A 554 12.89 -4.82 10.01
CA THR A 554 13.55 -6.07 10.42
C THR A 554 13.11 -7.28 9.61
N VAL A 555 11.91 -7.22 9.03
CA VAL A 555 11.32 -8.36 8.32
C VAL A 555 12.04 -8.63 7.02
N ASP A 556 12.38 -9.89 6.77
CA ASP A 556 13.00 -10.33 5.53
C ASP A 556 12.29 -11.48 4.80
N CYS A 557 11.17 -11.96 5.34
CA CYS A 557 10.20 -12.83 4.69
C CYS A 557 8.78 -12.52 5.23
N ALA A 558 7.78 -12.43 4.37
CA ALA A 558 6.39 -12.22 4.77
C ALA A 558 5.54 -13.49 4.57
N VAL A 559 4.78 -13.86 5.60
CA VAL A 559 3.82 -14.98 5.59
C VAL A 559 2.42 -14.44 5.91
N LEU A 560 1.60 -14.25 4.89
CA LEU A 560 0.39 -13.45 4.99
C LEU A 560 -0.87 -14.31 4.97
N GLU A 561 -1.64 -14.32 6.06
CA GLU A 561 -3.02 -14.78 6.00
C GLU A 561 -3.91 -13.73 5.31
N VAL A 562 -4.59 -14.13 4.25
CA VAL A 562 -5.47 -13.27 3.45
C VAL A 562 -6.91 -13.75 3.56
N ALA A 563 -7.74 -13.01 4.29
CA ALA A 563 -9.15 -13.32 4.41
C ALA A 563 -10.00 -12.69 3.29
N ARG A 564 -11.11 -13.35 2.98
CA ARG A 564 -12.12 -12.87 2.02
C ARG A 564 -12.60 -11.45 2.33
N GLY A 565 -12.80 -11.14 3.62
CA GLY A 565 -13.24 -9.82 4.07
C GLY A 565 -12.26 -8.71 3.67
N GLY A 566 -10.96 -8.97 3.82
CA GLY A 566 -9.90 -8.05 3.39
C GLY A 566 -9.92 -7.80 1.89
N ILE A 567 -9.99 -8.87 1.09
CA ILE A 567 -10.02 -8.78 -0.39
C ILE A 567 -11.20 -7.95 -0.88
N ILE A 568 -12.40 -8.18 -0.32
CA ILE A 568 -13.63 -7.49 -0.74
C ILE A 568 -13.69 -6.04 -0.28
N ARG A 569 -13.07 -5.71 0.86
CA ARG A 569 -13.09 -4.37 1.43
C ARG A 569 -12.06 -3.45 0.77
N GLU A 570 -10.85 -3.95 0.54
CA GLU A 570 -9.68 -3.12 0.18
C GLU A 570 -8.74 -3.76 -0.85
N GLY A 571 -9.00 -4.99 -1.31
CA GLY A 571 -8.13 -5.74 -2.22
C GLY A 571 -7.03 -6.49 -1.47
N LEU A 572 -5.91 -6.78 -2.14
CA LEU A 572 -4.71 -7.31 -1.52
C LEU A 572 -3.82 -6.18 -0.98
N GLY A 573 -3.06 -6.46 0.09
CA GLY A 573 -2.12 -5.50 0.68
C GLY A 573 -0.73 -5.48 0.02
N TYR A 574 -0.55 -6.27 -1.04
CA TYR A 574 0.66 -6.39 -1.83
C TYR A 574 0.28 -6.43 -3.32
N ASP A 575 1.21 -6.08 -4.20
CA ASP A 575 1.02 -6.11 -5.65
C ASP A 575 1.20 -7.51 -6.25
N LYS A 576 2.29 -8.19 -5.89
CA LYS A 576 2.57 -9.58 -6.29
C LYS A 576 3.27 -10.35 -5.16
N ALA A 577 2.98 -11.66 -5.08
CA ALA A 577 3.60 -12.61 -4.15
C ALA A 577 4.50 -13.61 -4.88
N ASN A 578 5.51 -14.15 -4.18
CA ASN A 578 6.34 -15.24 -4.69
C ASN A 578 5.56 -16.55 -4.68
N VAL A 579 4.74 -16.75 -3.65
CA VAL A 579 3.89 -17.93 -3.51
C VAL A 579 2.46 -17.52 -3.13
N GLY A 580 1.49 -17.82 -3.98
CA GLY A 580 0.06 -17.72 -3.66
C GLY A 580 -0.50 -19.10 -3.33
N CYS A 581 -1.22 -19.24 -2.23
CA CYS A 581 -1.78 -20.52 -1.79
C CYS A 581 -3.29 -20.42 -1.56
N VAL A 582 -4.05 -21.33 -2.20
CA VAL A 582 -5.50 -21.46 -2.00
C VAL A 582 -5.81 -22.84 -1.45
N LEU A 583 -6.17 -22.89 -0.16
CA LEU A 583 -6.33 -24.14 0.59
C LEU A 583 -7.60 -24.89 0.25
N ASN A 584 -8.72 -24.18 0.12
CA ASN A 584 -10.05 -24.73 -0.14
C ASN A 584 -11.05 -23.59 -0.36
N VAL A 585 -12.14 -23.91 -1.06
CA VAL A 585 -13.34 -23.06 -1.16
C VAL A 585 -14.54 -23.89 -0.73
N GLN A 586 -15.18 -23.47 0.35
CA GLN A 586 -16.35 -24.11 0.95
C GLN A 586 -17.37 -23.03 1.34
N ALA A 587 -18.65 -23.39 1.40
CA ALA A 587 -19.72 -22.48 1.78
C ALA A 587 -19.47 -21.86 3.15
N ASP A 588 -19.25 -20.55 3.17
CA ASP A 588 -19.08 -19.72 4.34
C ASP A 588 -19.22 -18.25 3.93
N HIS A 589 -19.80 -17.41 4.79
CA HIS A 589 -20.07 -15.99 4.50
C HIS A 589 -20.89 -15.74 3.21
N LEU A 590 -21.73 -16.68 2.79
CA LEU A 590 -22.62 -16.51 1.63
C LEU A 590 -23.77 -15.54 1.97
N GLY A 591 -24.14 -14.70 1.01
CA GLY A 591 -25.12 -13.62 1.17
C GLY A 591 -24.56 -12.32 1.77
N LEU A 592 -23.26 -12.27 2.08
CA LEU A 592 -22.62 -11.07 2.63
C LEU A 592 -21.81 -10.36 1.56
N GLY A 593 -21.72 -9.02 1.59
CA GLY A 593 -20.74 -8.23 0.83
C GLY A 593 -20.60 -8.56 -0.67
N GLY A 594 -21.70 -8.94 -1.34
CA GLY A 594 -21.72 -9.26 -2.78
C GLY A 594 -21.25 -10.68 -3.14
N VAL A 595 -21.11 -11.60 -2.19
CA VAL A 595 -20.78 -13.01 -2.43
C VAL A 595 -21.99 -13.85 -2.09
N ASN A 596 -22.69 -14.35 -3.11
CA ASN A 596 -23.94 -15.07 -2.93
C ASN A 596 -23.78 -16.58 -3.15
N THR A 597 -22.79 -16.97 -3.95
CA THR A 597 -22.52 -18.35 -4.34
C THR A 597 -21.11 -18.80 -3.94
N ILE A 598 -20.86 -20.11 -3.97
CA ILE A 598 -19.52 -20.65 -3.73
C ILE A 598 -18.57 -20.24 -4.86
N GLU A 599 -19.09 -20.09 -6.08
CA GLU A 599 -18.38 -19.60 -7.26
C GLU A 599 -17.92 -18.15 -7.06
N ASP A 600 -18.77 -17.28 -6.50
CA ASP A 600 -18.39 -15.92 -6.12
C ASP A 600 -17.25 -15.94 -5.10
N LEU A 601 -17.34 -16.83 -4.11
CA LEU A 601 -16.30 -16.97 -3.08
C LEU A 601 -14.98 -17.49 -3.68
N ALA A 602 -15.06 -18.39 -4.65
CA ALA A 602 -13.90 -18.87 -5.40
C ALA A 602 -13.24 -17.73 -6.17
N ARG A 603 -14.02 -16.90 -6.89
CA ARG A 603 -13.52 -15.73 -7.62
C ARG A 603 -12.82 -14.72 -6.70
N VAL A 604 -13.33 -14.51 -5.48
CA VAL A 604 -12.67 -13.64 -4.50
C VAL A 604 -11.31 -14.21 -4.08
N LYS A 605 -11.23 -15.51 -3.80
CA LYS A 605 -9.99 -16.17 -3.37
C LYS A 605 -8.98 -16.31 -4.52
N GLN A 606 -9.47 -16.43 -5.76
CA GLN A 606 -8.66 -16.52 -6.97
C GLN A 606 -7.70 -15.33 -7.15
N VAL A 607 -8.04 -14.15 -6.62
CA VAL A 607 -7.17 -12.96 -6.65
C VAL A 607 -5.78 -13.27 -6.05
N VAL A 608 -5.68 -14.17 -5.07
CA VAL A 608 -4.38 -14.60 -4.50
C VAL A 608 -3.56 -15.44 -5.49
N ALA A 609 -4.20 -16.28 -6.30
CA ALA A 609 -3.54 -17.07 -7.35
C ALA A 609 -3.12 -16.21 -8.55
N GLU A 610 -3.92 -15.18 -8.87
CA GLU A 610 -3.65 -14.22 -9.94
C GLU A 610 -2.51 -13.23 -9.59
N ALA A 611 -2.36 -12.94 -8.29
CA ALA A 611 -1.35 -12.02 -7.78
C ALA A 611 0.02 -12.69 -7.53
N VAL A 612 0.37 -13.74 -8.28
CA VAL A 612 1.69 -14.37 -8.23
C VAL A 612 2.63 -13.74 -9.26
N VAL A 613 3.91 -13.56 -8.90
CA VAL A 613 4.96 -13.04 -9.82
C VAL A 613 5.21 -14.04 -10.96
N PRO A 614 5.58 -13.58 -12.17
CA PRO A 614 6.11 -14.48 -13.20
C PRO A 614 7.30 -15.28 -12.66
N GLY A 615 7.27 -16.61 -12.81
CA GLY A 615 8.27 -17.52 -12.25
C GLY A 615 8.11 -17.83 -10.75
N GLY A 616 7.09 -17.29 -10.10
CA GLY A 616 6.64 -17.69 -8.77
C GLY A 616 5.82 -18.98 -8.79
N TRP A 617 5.21 -19.32 -7.65
CA TRP A 617 4.43 -20.55 -7.49
C TRP A 617 3.01 -20.31 -7.02
N THR A 618 2.09 -21.12 -7.53
CA THR A 618 0.70 -21.15 -7.12
C THR A 618 0.41 -22.52 -6.52
N VAL A 619 0.25 -22.55 -5.20
CA VAL A 619 -0.01 -23.77 -4.43
C VAL A 619 -1.51 -23.99 -4.32
N LEU A 620 -2.00 -25.08 -4.90
CA LEU A 620 -3.43 -25.36 -5.00
C LEU A 620 -3.76 -26.73 -4.42
N ASN A 621 -4.89 -26.80 -3.71
CA ASN A 621 -5.43 -28.07 -3.25
C ASN A 621 -6.03 -28.83 -4.44
N ALA A 622 -5.53 -30.02 -4.73
CA ALA A 622 -6.18 -30.86 -5.74
C ALA A 622 -7.47 -31.47 -5.19
N ASP A 623 -7.72 -31.56 -3.89
CA ASP A 623 -8.94 -32.21 -3.37
C ASP A 623 -10.20 -31.32 -3.47
N ASN A 624 -10.07 -30.07 -3.93
CA ASN A 624 -11.18 -29.13 -4.05
C ASN A 624 -11.37 -28.68 -5.51
N PRO A 625 -12.57 -28.85 -6.11
CA PRO A 625 -12.78 -28.55 -7.53
C PRO A 625 -12.66 -27.06 -7.86
N HIS A 626 -12.99 -26.15 -6.93
CA HIS A 626 -12.86 -24.71 -7.15
C HIS A 626 -11.40 -24.26 -7.16
N THR A 627 -10.55 -24.83 -6.30
CA THR A 627 -9.11 -24.58 -6.35
C THR A 627 -8.47 -25.20 -7.58
N ARG A 628 -8.93 -26.38 -8.04
CA ARG A 628 -8.49 -26.95 -9.33
C ARG A 628 -8.71 -25.99 -10.49
N ALA A 629 -9.87 -25.35 -10.56
CA ALA A 629 -10.22 -24.42 -11.64
C ALA A 629 -9.30 -23.19 -11.71
N MET A 630 -8.71 -22.78 -10.58
CA MET A 630 -7.80 -21.62 -10.50
C MET A 630 -6.47 -21.83 -11.22
N GLN A 631 -6.14 -23.06 -11.64
CA GLN A 631 -4.95 -23.35 -12.46
C GLN A 631 -4.91 -22.54 -13.76
N ASN A 632 -6.08 -22.14 -14.29
CA ASN A 632 -6.21 -21.36 -15.52
C ASN A 632 -6.12 -19.85 -15.30
N HIS A 633 -5.93 -19.41 -14.05
CA HIS A 633 -5.98 -18.00 -13.64
C HIS A 633 -4.70 -17.60 -12.90
N THR A 634 -3.56 -18.14 -13.30
CA THR A 634 -2.28 -17.80 -12.68
C THR A 634 -1.14 -17.78 -13.69
N ASP A 635 -0.21 -16.84 -13.49
CA ASP A 635 1.07 -16.77 -14.22
C ASP A 635 2.18 -17.58 -13.52
N GLY A 636 1.90 -18.09 -12.31
CA GLY A 636 2.84 -18.87 -11.51
C GLY A 636 2.88 -20.35 -11.92
N ALA A 637 4.01 -21.01 -11.66
CA ALA A 637 4.09 -22.46 -11.79
C ALA A 637 3.20 -23.14 -10.74
N ILE A 638 2.50 -24.19 -11.12
CA ILE A 638 1.57 -24.87 -10.23
C ILE A 638 2.34 -25.85 -9.33
N CYS A 639 2.03 -25.84 -8.04
CA CYS A 639 2.39 -26.89 -7.11
C CYS A 639 1.11 -27.45 -6.49
N TRP A 640 0.79 -28.71 -6.77
CA TRP A 640 -0.39 -29.35 -6.18
C TRP A 640 -0.11 -29.82 -4.76
N PHE A 641 -1.13 -29.81 -3.92
CA PHE A 641 -1.15 -30.68 -2.74
C PHE A 641 -2.44 -31.48 -2.66
N THR A 642 -2.37 -32.71 -2.12
CA THR A 642 -3.53 -33.61 -2.03
C THR A 642 -3.37 -34.66 -0.94
N LEU A 643 -4.47 -35.04 -0.30
CA LEU A 643 -4.55 -36.19 0.59
C LEU A 643 -4.68 -37.51 -0.18
N GLN A 644 -4.86 -37.48 -1.50
CA GLN A 644 -5.17 -38.63 -2.36
C GLN A 644 -3.97 -38.97 -3.27
N SER A 645 -3.24 -40.04 -2.93
CA SER A 645 -2.10 -40.51 -3.72
C SER A 645 -2.43 -40.98 -5.15
N ASP A 646 -3.71 -41.29 -5.43
CA ASP A 646 -4.20 -41.79 -6.70
C ASP A 646 -4.92 -40.74 -7.56
N GLU A 647 -4.97 -39.47 -7.14
CA GLU A 647 -5.63 -38.39 -7.88
C GLU A 647 -5.06 -38.25 -9.31
N PRO A 648 -5.87 -38.52 -10.37
CA PRO A 648 -5.36 -38.58 -11.74
C PRO A 648 -4.71 -37.29 -12.22
N LEU A 649 -5.26 -36.14 -11.85
CA LEU A 649 -4.71 -34.84 -12.23
C LEU A 649 -3.30 -34.64 -11.68
N VAL A 650 -3.08 -34.99 -10.41
CA VAL A 650 -1.79 -34.82 -9.74
C VAL A 650 -0.77 -35.81 -10.29
N ARG A 651 -1.18 -37.05 -10.57
CA ARG A 651 -0.29 -38.06 -11.20
C ARG A 651 0.17 -37.65 -12.58
N ALA A 652 -0.72 -37.11 -13.42
CA ALA A 652 -0.36 -36.58 -14.73
C ALA A 652 0.64 -35.42 -14.59
N HIS A 653 0.38 -34.48 -13.67
CA HIS A 653 1.28 -33.37 -13.39
C HIS A 653 2.68 -33.83 -12.94
N ILE A 654 2.77 -34.83 -12.07
CA ILE A 654 4.04 -35.43 -11.63
C ILE A 654 4.78 -36.09 -12.79
N ALA A 655 4.06 -36.83 -13.65
CA ALA A 655 4.64 -37.49 -14.82
C ALA A 655 5.25 -36.47 -15.80
N ASP A 656 4.68 -35.28 -15.90
CA ASP A 656 5.20 -34.16 -16.69
C ASP A 656 6.36 -33.41 -15.98
N GLY A 657 6.83 -33.91 -14.84
CA GLY A 657 7.91 -33.32 -14.05
C GLY A 657 7.47 -32.16 -13.15
N GLY A 658 6.17 -31.96 -13.01
CA GLY A 658 5.57 -30.96 -12.14
C GLY A 658 5.80 -31.25 -10.66
N ARG A 659 5.50 -30.24 -9.83
CA ARG A 659 5.74 -30.28 -8.38
C ARG A 659 4.45 -30.61 -7.63
N ALA A 660 4.51 -31.57 -6.72
CA ALA A 660 3.35 -31.94 -5.92
C ALA A 660 3.75 -32.44 -4.54
N LEU A 661 2.92 -32.16 -3.54
CA LEU A 661 3.03 -32.75 -2.21
C LEU A 661 1.80 -33.56 -1.88
N LEU A 662 1.99 -34.76 -1.35
CA LEU A 662 0.87 -35.65 -1.15
C LEU A 662 1.09 -36.64 -0.02
N ALA A 663 -0.03 -37.10 0.54
CA ALA A 663 -0.03 -38.18 1.52
C ALA A 663 -0.02 -39.53 0.79
N GLU A 664 0.98 -40.37 1.04
CA GLU A 664 1.06 -41.73 0.49
C GLU A 664 1.30 -42.73 1.60
N ASN A 665 0.87 -43.98 1.38
CA ASN A 665 1.33 -45.09 2.20
C ASN A 665 2.75 -45.48 1.78
N ASP A 666 3.66 -45.57 2.74
CA ASP A 666 5.01 -46.12 2.56
C ASP A 666 5.21 -47.21 3.62
N SER A 667 5.10 -48.47 3.19
CA SER A 667 5.00 -49.63 4.07
C SER A 667 3.74 -49.58 4.97
N ASP A 668 3.91 -49.61 6.29
CA ASP A 668 2.80 -49.59 7.27
C ASP A 668 2.42 -48.16 7.71
N ASP A 669 3.19 -47.15 7.32
CA ASP A 669 3.00 -45.75 7.72
C ASP A 669 2.48 -44.90 6.56
N GLU A 670 1.65 -43.92 6.88
CA GLU A 670 1.30 -42.85 5.94
C GLU A 670 2.31 -41.69 6.08
N VAL A 671 2.86 -41.22 4.96
CA VAL A 671 3.97 -40.26 4.91
C VAL A 671 3.63 -39.04 4.06
N LEU A 672 4.23 -37.89 4.39
CA LEU A 672 4.28 -36.73 3.51
C LEU A 672 5.38 -36.94 2.46
N VAL A 673 5.03 -36.80 1.19
CA VAL A 673 5.96 -37.00 0.06
C VAL A 673 5.97 -35.77 -0.83
N LEU A 674 7.16 -35.34 -1.24
CA LEU A 674 7.38 -34.37 -2.29
C LEU A 674 7.70 -35.10 -3.60
N TYR A 675 7.07 -34.66 -4.69
CA TYR A 675 7.51 -34.89 -6.05
C TYR A 675 8.00 -33.59 -6.66
N ASP A 676 9.21 -33.57 -7.20
CA ASP A 676 9.75 -32.46 -7.99
C ASP A 676 10.60 -33.01 -9.12
N LYS A 677 10.33 -32.62 -10.36
CA LYS A 677 11.07 -33.08 -11.56
C LYS A 677 11.17 -34.61 -11.67
N GLY A 678 10.08 -35.30 -11.32
CA GLY A 678 9.98 -36.76 -11.35
C GLY A 678 10.71 -37.49 -10.22
N ILE A 679 11.28 -36.77 -9.24
CA ILE A 679 11.94 -37.35 -8.09
C ILE A 679 10.96 -37.43 -6.92
N ARG A 680 10.74 -38.64 -6.40
CA ARG A 680 9.98 -38.90 -5.17
C ARG A 680 10.89 -38.74 -3.94
N GLN A 681 10.50 -37.90 -2.99
CA GLN A 681 11.23 -37.70 -1.74
C GLN A 681 10.27 -37.73 -0.54
N VAL A 682 10.50 -38.66 0.38
CA VAL A 682 9.76 -38.72 1.64
C VAL A 682 10.24 -37.59 2.56
N ILE A 683 9.32 -36.80 3.09
CA ILE A 683 9.60 -35.72 4.05
C ILE A 683 9.62 -36.29 5.47
N MET A 684 8.50 -36.88 5.91
CA MET A 684 8.36 -37.51 7.22
C MET A 684 7.06 -38.32 7.34
N PRO A 685 6.97 -39.26 8.30
CA PRO A 685 5.70 -39.89 8.68
C PRO A 685 4.69 -38.86 9.19
N ILE A 686 3.43 -38.97 8.76
CA ILE A 686 2.34 -38.09 9.19
C ILE A 686 2.17 -38.14 10.71
N GLY A 687 2.22 -39.35 11.29
CA GLY A 687 2.07 -39.53 12.73
C GLY A 687 3.16 -38.86 13.57
N SER A 688 4.29 -38.47 12.96
CA SER A 688 5.36 -37.72 13.62
C SER A 688 5.12 -36.20 13.64
N ILE A 689 4.05 -35.70 13.02
CA ILE A 689 3.66 -34.29 13.03
C ILE A 689 2.67 -34.09 14.20
N PRO A 690 3.05 -33.40 15.30
CA PRO A 690 2.20 -33.30 16.49
C PRO A 690 0.81 -32.73 16.20
N ALA A 691 0.72 -31.72 15.34
CA ALA A 691 -0.53 -31.09 14.95
C ALA A 691 -1.54 -32.02 14.25
N THR A 692 -1.11 -33.18 13.73
CA THR A 692 -1.99 -34.12 13.02
C THR A 692 -2.68 -35.13 13.95
N TYR A 693 -2.33 -35.17 15.24
CA TYR A 693 -2.85 -36.15 16.19
C TYR A 693 -2.69 -37.59 15.68
N GLY A 694 -1.44 -37.98 15.37
CA GLY A 694 -1.15 -39.33 14.84
C GLY A 694 -1.76 -39.58 13.46
N GLY A 695 -2.06 -38.52 12.69
CA GLY A 695 -2.75 -38.59 11.41
C GLY A 695 -4.28 -38.58 11.47
N SER A 696 -4.88 -38.66 12.66
CA SER A 696 -6.35 -38.65 12.84
C SER A 696 -6.99 -37.32 12.40
N ALA A 697 -6.29 -36.20 12.59
CA ALA A 697 -6.75 -34.88 12.16
C ALA A 697 -6.39 -34.63 10.67
N ARG A 698 -7.14 -35.25 9.75
CA ARG A 698 -6.90 -35.16 8.29
C ARG A 698 -6.83 -33.73 7.74
N PHE A 699 -7.64 -32.81 8.28
CA PHE A 699 -7.57 -31.40 7.90
C PHE A 699 -6.22 -30.76 8.27
N ASN A 700 -5.56 -31.21 9.35
CA ASN A 700 -4.22 -30.77 9.70
C ASN A 700 -3.13 -31.47 8.90
N VAL A 701 -3.37 -32.69 8.41
CA VAL A 701 -2.51 -33.31 7.38
C VAL A 701 -2.55 -32.45 6.10
N ALA A 702 -3.72 -32.00 5.66
CA ALA A 702 -3.86 -31.09 4.52
C ALA A 702 -3.16 -29.73 4.77
N ASN A 703 -3.30 -29.16 5.96
CA ASN A 703 -2.59 -27.93 6.34
C ASN A 703 -1.06 -28.13 6.32
N ALA A 704 -0.56 -29.27 6.81
CA ALA A 704 0.87 -29.60 6.81
C ALA A 704 1.40 -29.81 5.38
N LEU A 705 0.64 -30.48 4.51
CA LEU A 705 0.96 -30.61 3.09
C LEU A 705 1.03 -29.23 2.40
N ALA A 706 0.04 -28.37 2.64
CA ALA A 706 0.04 -27.02 2.11
C ALA A 706 1.21 -26.19 2.65
N ALA A 707 1.50 -26.27 3.95
CA ALA A 707 2.61 -25.55 4.56
C ALA A 707 3.98 -26.01 4.02
N ALA A 708 4.17 -27.33 3.87
CA ALA A 708 5.35 -27.88 3.23
C ALA A 708 5.47 -27.44 1.76
N ALA A 709 4.36 -27.42 1.02
CA ALA A 709 4.33 -27.00 -0.38
C ALA A 709 4.71 -25.53 -0.54
N VAL A 710 4.09 -24.66 0.27
CA VAL A 710 4.35 -23.22 0.28
C VAL A 710 5.80 -22.94 0.63
N THR A 711 6.30 -23.51 1.72
CA THR A 711 7.66 -23.22 2.22
C THR A 711 8.74 -23.82 1.32
N TYR A 712 8.51 -24.99 0.74
CA TYR A 712 9.41 -25.55 -0.29
C TYR A 712 9.47 -24.65 -1.54
N CYS A 713 8.33 -24.13 -1.99
CA CYS A 713 8.28 -23.17 -3.11
C CYS A 713 8.90 -21.81 -2.76
N MET A 714 8.96 -21.45 -1.47
CA MET A 714 9.70 -20.28 -0.96
C MET A 714 11.21 -20.55 -0.80
N GLY A 715 11.68 -21.78 -1.01
CA GLY A 715 13.09 -22.16 -0.97
C GLY A 715 13.54 -22.84 0.32
N ALA A 716 12.63 -23.20 1.24
CA ALA A 716 12.99 -23.98 2.42
C ALA A 716 13.47 -25.39 2.02
N THR A 717 14.48 -25.89 2.73
CA THR A 717 14.98 -27.27 2.50
C THR A 717 14.03 -28.30 3.09
N LEU A 718 14.05 -29.53 2.58
CA LEU A 718 13.26 -30.63 3.14
C LEU A 718 13.56 -30.89 4.62
N ASP A 719 14.83 -30.74 5.04
CA ASP A 719 15.22 -30.88 6.44
C ASP A 719 14.61 -29.78 7.32
N THR A 720 14.60 -28.53 6.85
CA THR A 720 13.94 -27.42 7.55
C THR A 720 12.45 -27.64 7.66
N ILE A 721 11.80 -28.09 6.58
CA ILE A 721 10.35 -28.40 6.57
C ILE A 721 10.05 -29.52 7.57
N ARG A 722 10.82 -30.61 7.54
CA ARG A 722 10.70 -31.73 8.47
C ARG A 722 10.85 -31.30 9.92
N GLN A 723 11.90 -30.53 10.22
CA GLN A 723 12.14 -30.01 11.58
C GLN A 723 11.00 -29.11 12.03
N GLY A 724 10.56 -28.19 11.16
CA GLY A 724 9.50 -27.24 11.48
C GLY A 724 8.16 -27.91 11.73
N LEU A 725 7.79 -28.91 10.92
CA LEU A 725 6.57 -29.69 11.15
C LEU A 725 6.66 -30.56 12.41
N ALA A 726 7.82 -31.15 12.69
CA ALA A 726 8.03 -32.00 13.87
C ALA A 726 7.98 -31.22 15.20
N SER A 727 8.38 -29.95 15.21
CA SER A 727 8.34 -29.10 16.40
C SER A 727 7.13 -28.18 16.51
N PHE A 728 6.22 -28.20 15.52
CA PHE A 728 5.00 -27.39 15.55
C PHE A 728 3.93 -28.06 16.42
N ILE A 729 3.77 -27.53 17.65
CA ILE A 729 2.78 -27.99 18.63
C ILE A 729 1.64 -26.95 18.69
N MET A 730 0.40 -27.41 18.68
CA MET A 730 -0.78 -26.53 18.74
C MET A 730 -1.15 -26.17 20.18
N THR A 731 -0.21 -25.57 20.91
CA THR A 731 -0.50 -24.97 22.21
C THR A 731 -1.40 -23.75 22.05
N TYR A 732 -2.00 -23.30 23.15
CA TYR A 732 -2.79 -22.08 23.17
C TYR A 732 -1.97 -20.87 22.69
N GLU A 733 -0.71 -20.76 23.10
CA GLU A 733 0.18 -19.66 22.72
C GLU A 733 0.58 -19.74 21.24
N ALA A 734 0.82 -20.96 20.75
CA ALA A 734 1.28 -21.19 19.38
C ALA A 734 0.16 -21.05 18.35
N ALA A 735 -1.06 -21.48 18.68
CA ALA A 735 -2.23 -21.42 17.78
C ALA A 735 -3.54 -21.33 18.60
N PRO A 736 -3.87 -20.15 19.15
CA PRO A 736 -5.05 -19.99 19.99
C PRO A 736 -6.34 -20.37 19.24
N GLY A 737 -7.16 -21.21 19.86
CA GLY A 737 -8.45 -21.67 19.34
C GLY A 737 -8.36 -22.64 18.16
N ARG A 738 -7.21 -23.31 17.96
CA ARG A 738 -7.00 -24.28 16.88
C ARG A 738 -6.62 -25.64 17.46
N MET A 739 -7.62 -26.45 17.75
CA MET A 739 -7.56 -27.70 18.51
C MET A 739 -6.57 -27.64 19.68
N ASN A 740 -6.74 -26.66 20.56
CA ASN A 740 -5.96 -26.62 21.79
C ASN A 740 -6.52 -27.68 22.73
N VAL A 741 -5.67 -28.59 23.18
CA VAL A 741 -6.08 -29.76 23.96
C VAL A 741 -5.59 -29.61 25.39
N TYR A 742 -6.48 -29.91 26.33
CA TYR A 742 -6.22 -29.90 27.75
C TYR A 742 -6.58 -31.27 28.35
N GLU A 743 -5.55 -32.00 28.80
CA GLU A 743 -5.65 -33.39 29.27
C GLU A 743 -5.25 -33.52 30.76
N GLN A 744 -5.31 -32.44 31.53
CA GLN A 744 -4.98 -32.52 32.97
C GLN A 744 -6.17 -33.02 33.83
N TYR A 745 -7.35 -33.20 33.24
CA TYR A 745 -8.56 -33.70 33.90
C TYR A 745 -8.77 -35.19 33.62
N PRO A 746 -9.61 -35.90 34.40
CA PRO A 746 -9.98 -37.30 34.13
C PRO A 746 -10.81 -37.47 32.83
N PHE A 747 -11.08 -36.39 32.12
CA PHE A 747 -11.71 -36.32 30.81
C PHE A 747 -10.90 -35.35 29.93
N ARG A 748 -11.06 -35.44 28.61
CA ARG A 748 -10.33 -34.60 27.66
C ARG A 748 -11.13 -33.33 27.33
N VAL A 749 -10.47 -32.18 27.25
CA VAL A 749 -11.07 -30.93 26.75
C VAL A 749 -10.35 -30.48 25.49
N ILE A 750 -11.11 -30.10 24.44
CA ILE A 750 -10.59 -29.52 23.21
C ILE A 750 -11.28 -28.19 22.95
N VAL A 751 -10.51 -27.12 22.76
CA VAL A 751 -11.00 -25.79 22.38
C VAL A 751 -10.68 -25.52 20.91
N ASP A 752 -11.69 -25.16 20.13
CA ASP A 752 -11.56 -24.87 18.69
C ASP A 752 -12.49 -23.73 18.23
N TYR A 753 -12.19 -23.13 17.08
CA TYR A 753 -12.94 -22.02 16.45
C TYR A 753 -13.86 -22.47 15.30
N ALA A 754 -14.03 -23.78 15.06
CA ALA A 754 -14.91 -24.27 14.00
C ALA A 754 -16.36 -23.76 14.19
N HIS A 755 -16.87 -23.05 13.18
CA HIS A 755 -18.16 -22.34 13.25
C HIS A 755 -18.99 -22.46 11.97
N ASN A 756 -18.57 -23.30 11.01
CA ASN A 756 -19.29 -23.54 9.76
C ASN A 756 -19.49 -25.05 9.52
N PRO A 757 -20.47 -25.45 8.69
CA PRO A 757 -20.77 -26.87 8.44
C PRO A 757 -19.57 -27.69 7.98
N ALA A 758 -18.71 -27.12 7.12
CA ALA A 758 -17.54 -27.83 6.61
C ALA A 758 -16.49 -28.10 7.70
N ALA A 759 -16.25 -27.13 8.58
CA ALA A 759 -15.36 -27.30 9.73
C ALA A 759 -15.93 -28.34 10.72
N MET A 760 -17.24 -28.32 10.98
CA MET A 760 -17.89 -29.31 11.84
C MET A 760 -17.83 -30.74 11.24
N ASN A 761 -17.96 -30.88 9.93
CA ASN A 761 -17.75 -32.17 9.25
C ASN A 761 -16.30 -32.66 9.40
N ALA A 762 -15.32 -31.77 9.29
CA ALA A 762 -13.92 -32.13 9.54
C ALA A 762 -13.68 -32.56 11.00
N MET A 763 -14.37 -31.94 11.97
CA MET A 763 -14.34 -32.39 13.36
C MET A 763 -14.97 -33.75 13.54
N ARG A 764 -16.13 -34.01 12.92
CA ARG A 764 -16.77 -35.33 12.92
C ARG A 764 -15.83 -36.42 12.41
N GLU A 765 -15.13 -36.17 11.31
CA GLU A 765 -14.14 -37.10 10.75
C GLU A 765 -12.95 -37.36 11.68
N PHE A 766 -12.48 -36.33 12.38
CA PHE A 766 -11.43 -36.46 13.40
C PHE A 766 -11.92 -37.32 14.57
N LEU A 767 -13.12 -37.02 15.11
CA LEU A 767 -13.69 -37.72 16.27
C LEU A 767 -14.02 -39.18 15.98
N GLN A 768 -14.32 -39.53 14.73
CA GLN A 768 -14.50 -40.93 14.31
C GLN A 768 -13.20 -41.75 14.35
N ARG A 769 -12.04 -41.09 14.25
CA ARG A 769 -10.71 -41.72 14.30
C ARG A 769 -10.06 -41.64 15.68
N LEU A 770 -10.68 -40.92 16.61
CA LEU A 770 -10.20 -40.78 17.97
C LEU A 770 -10.76 -41.91 18.83
N GLU A 771 -9.89 -42.66 19.48
CA GLU A 771 -10.31 -43.63 20.50
C GLU A 771 -10.93 -42.89 21.69
N MET A 772 -12.16 -43.27 22.02
CA MET A 772 -12.97 -42.63 23.06
C MET A 772 -13.54 -43.70 23.99
N GLN A 773 -13.47 -43.43 25.30
CA GLN A 773 -14.00 -44.33 26.34
C GLN A 773 -15.37 -43.89 26.85
N GLY A 774 -15.63 -42.58 26.85
CA GLY A 774 -16.89 -41.98 27.30
C GLY A 774 -17.65 -41.25 26.19
N ARG A 775 -18.52 -40.33 26.61
CA ARG A 775 -19.40 -39.52 25.77
C ARG A 775 -18.66 -38.37 25.12
N ARG A 776 -19.20 -37.88 24.01
CA ARG A 776 -18.78 -36.67 23.30
C ARG A 776 -19.75 -35.54 23.64
N ILE A 777 -19.28 -34.55 24.36
CA ILE A 777 -20.04 -33.37 24.78
C ILE A 777 -19.55 -32.18 23.95
N ALA A 778 -20.46 -31.44 23.31
CA ALA A 778 -20.11 -30.23 22.58
C ALA A 778 -20.82 -29.01 23.14
N LEU A 779 -20.08 -27.91 23.26
CA LEU A 779 -20.61 -26.56 23.41
C LEU A 779 -20.37 -25.81 22.10
N LEU A 780 -21.43 -25.33 21.45
CA LEU A 780 -21.29 -24.54 20.23
C LEU A 780 -22.25 -23.35 20.16
N SER A 781 -21.82 -22.38 19.38
CA SER A 781 -22.59 -21.24 18.91
C SER A 781 -22.49 -21.15 17.39
N ALA A 782 -23.23 -20.22 16.80
CA ALA A 782 -23.13 -19.90 15.39
C ALA A 782 -23.10 -18.37 15.21
N PRO A 783 -22.30 -17.84 14.27
CA PRO A 783 -22.27 -16.41 14.01
C PRO A 783 -23.63 -15.91 13.48
N GLY A 784 -24.15 -14.82 14.05
CA GLY A 784 -25.49 -14.31 13.72
C GLY A 784 -25.65 -13.76 12.29
N ASP A 785 -24.55 -13.47 11.61
CA ASP A 785 -24.48 -12.99 10.21
C ASP A 785 -24.51 -14.14 9.18
N ARG A 786 -24.80 -15.37 9.62
CA ARG A 786 -24.99 -16.54 8.73
C ARG A 786 -26.46 -16.74 8.37
N ARG A 787 -26.69 -17.40 7.23
CA ARG A 787 -28.03 -17.75 6.76
C ARG A 787 -28.58 -18.86 7.67
N ASP A 788 -29.88 -18.82 7.95
CA ASP A 788 -30.51 -19.81 8.82
C ASP A 788 -30.29 -21.25 8.33
N GLU A 789 -30.23 -21.49 7.01
CA GLU A 789 -29.93 -22.80 6.44
C GLU A 789 -28.54 -23.33 6.83
N ASP A 790 -27.53 -22.46 6.85
CA ASP A 790 -26.16 -22.82 7.25
C ASP A 790 -26.10 -23.13 8.75
N ILE A 791 -26.83 -22.37 9.56
CA ILE A 791 -26.94 -22.54 11.01
C ILE A 791 -27.63 -23.87 11.34
N ARG A 792 -28.75 -24.17 10.65
CA ARG A 792 -29.47 -25.43 10.82
C ARG A 792 -28.60 -26.62 10.42
N GLU A 793 -27.86 -26.50 9.33
CA GLU A 793 -26.95 -27.56 8.88
C GLU A 793 -25.80 -27.79 9.86
N LEU A 794 -25.19 -26.72 10.41
CA LEU A 794 -24.17 -26.82 11.45
C LEU A 794 -24.70 -27.59 12.67
N ALA A 795 -25.89 -27.22 13.14
CA ALA A 795 -26.53 -27.86 14.28
C ALA A 795 -26.92 -29.32 14.01
N ARG A 796 -27.36 -29.64 12.78
CA ARG A 796 -27.64 -31.01 12.34
C ARG A 796 -26.40 -31.89 12.44
N ILE A 797 -25.27 -31.42 11.89
CA ILE A 797 -24.00 -32.17 11.93
C ILE A 797 -23.53 -32.34 13.38
N ALA A 798 -23.63 -31.30 14.21
CA ALA A 798 -23.26 -31.38 15.62
C ALA A 798 -24.12 -32.42 16.37
N ALA A 799 -25.45 -32.40 16.17
CA ALA A 799 -26.37 -33.36 16.79
C ALA A 799 -26.06 -34.82 16.40
N GLU A 800 -25.66 -35.07 15.16
CA GLU A 800 -25.26 -36.40 14.67
C GLU A 800 -23.88 -36.84 15.17
N THR A 801 -23.03 -35.91 15.59
CA THR A 801 -21.61 -36.16 15.91
C THR A 801 -21.37 -36.37 17.41
N PHE A 802 -22.02 -35.55 18.23
CA PHE A 802 -21.84 -35.52 19.68
C PHE A 802 -22.99 -36.23 20.38
N ASP A 803 -22.72 -36.85 21.53
CA ASP A 803 -23.75 -37.49 22.35
C ASP A 803 -24.59 -36.45 23.08
N TYR A 804 -23.97 -35.37 23.55
CA TYR A 804 -24.61 -34.27 24.26
C TYR A 804 -24.23 -32.92 23.64
N VAL A 805 -25.22 -32.04 23.43
CA VAL A 805 -25.01 -30.77 22.72
C VAL A 805 -25.57 -29.59 23.51
N ILE A 806 -24.75 -28.57 23.71
CA ILE A 806 -25.09 -27.33 24.41
C ILE A 806 -25.01 -26.19 23.42
N PHE A 807 -26.11 -25.46 23.24
CA PHE A 807 -26.16 -24.28 22.40
C PHE A 807 -26.11 -23.00 23.24
N ARG A 808 -25.25 -22.05 22.86
CA ARG A 808 -25.10 -20.75 23.51
C ARG A 808 -25.11 -19.60 22.50
N ASP A 809 -25.35 -18.39 22.99
CA ASP A 809 -25.14 -17.19 22.17
C ASP A 809 -23.65 -16.90 22.01
N ASP A 810 -23.30 -16.31 20.86
CA ASP A 810 -22.02 -15.62 20.68
C ASP A 810 -22.00 -14.30 21.45
N ARG A 811 -20.79 -13.85 21.80
CA ARG A 811 -20.60 -12.56 22.48
C ARG A 811 -21.04 -11.43 21.56
N ASP A 812 -20.68 -11.53 20.28
CA ASP A 812 -21.20 -10.69 19.21
C ASP A 812 -22.34 -11.40 18.47
N ARG A 813 -23.57 -10.94 18.70
CA ARG A 813 -24.79 -11.50 18.08
C ARG A 813 -25.00 -11.04 16.63
N ARG A 814 -24.21 -10.10 16.11
CA ARG A 814 -24.25 -9.63 14.72
C ARG A 814 -25.65 -9.29 14.20
N GLY A 815 -26.43 -8.60 15.03
CA GLY A 815 -27.78 -8.14 14.69
C GLY A 815 -28.92 -9.11 15.00
N ARG A 816 -28.64 -10.32 15.53
CA ARG A 816 -29.66 -11.27 16.00
C ARG A 816 -30.08 -10.98 17.43
N ALA A 817 -31.31 -11.37 17.79
CA ALA A 817 -31.82 -11.26 19.15
C ALA A 817 -31.19 -12.32 20.08
N GLU A 818 -31.21 -12.06 21.40
CA GLU A 818 -30.75 -13.02 22.40
C GLU A 818 -31.50 -14.35 22.30
N GLY A 819 -30.77 -15.45 22.32
CA GLY A 819 -31.30 -16.81 22.24
C GLY A 819 -31.90 -17.19 20.89
N GLU A 820 -31.95 -16.29 19.92
CA GLU A 820 -32.48 -16.57 18.59
C GLU A 820 -31.66 -17.67 17.89
N MET A 821 -30.34 -17.51 17.93
CA MET A 821 -29.39 -18.43 17.29
C MET A 821 -29.40 -19.82 17.96
N PRO A 822 -29.23 -19.95 19.30
CA PRO A 822 -29.39 -21.21 20.01
C PRO A 822 -30.72 -21.89 19.76
N ARG A 823 -31.83 -21.15 19.66
CA ARG A 823 -33.15 -21.73 19.39
C ARG A 823 -33.22 -22.37 18.00
N ILE A 824 -32.72 -21.70 16.96
CA ILE A 824 -32.65 -22.26 15.60
C ILE A 824 -31.83 -23.55 15.60
N MET A 825 -30.69 -23.55 16.29
CA MET A 825 -29.82 -24.72 16.39
C MET A 825 -30.47 -25.86 17.18
N TYR A 826 -31.15 -25.54 18.29
CA TYR A 826 -31.88 -26.49 19.12
C TYR A 826 -33.00 -27.19 18.35
N GLU A 827 -33.81 -26.43 17.61
CA GLU A 827 -34.88 -26.97 16.76
C GLU A 827 -34.32 -27.89 15.67
N ALA A 828 -33.22 -27.49 15.03
CA ALA A 828 -32.54 -28.30 14.02
C ALA A 828 -31.95 -29.60 14.61
N ALA A 829 -31.39 -29.54 15.81
CA ALA A 829 -30.85 -30.71 16.50
C ALA A 829 -31.97 -31.72 16.82
N LEU A 830 -33.11 -31.28 17.36
CA LEU A 830 -34.25 -32.17 17.63
C LEU A 830 -34.81 -32.82 16.35
N ALA A 831 -34.77 -32.12 15.22
CA ALA A 831 -35.22 -32.65 13.93
C ALA A 831 -34.38 -33.85 13.44
N THR A 832 -33.18 -34.08 13.98
CA THR A 832 -32.36 -35.28 13.69
C THR A 832 -32.78 -36.52 14.47
N GLY A 833 -33.72 -36.39 15.41
CA GLY A 833 -34.11 -37.45 16.34
C GLY A 833 -33.32 -37.45 17.65
N LYS A 834 -32.46 -36.44 17.89
CA LYS A 834 -31.81 -36.21 19.18
C LYS A 834 -32.87 -35.92 20.26
N THR A 835 -32.75 -36.56 21.42
CA THR A 835 -33.76 -36.44 22.49
C THR A 835 -33.55 -35.16 23.30
N PRO A 836 -34.62 -34.55 23.86
CA PRO A 836 -34.52 -33.33 24.67
C PRO A 836 -33.60 -33.45 25.90
N GLU A 837 -33.30 -34.66 26.36
CA GLU A 837 -32.38 -34.91 27.48
C GLU A 837 -30.90 -34.79 27.07
N ASN A 838 -30.60 -34.80 25.77
CA ASN A 838 -29.24 -34.79 25.21
C ASN A 838 -28.91 -33.51 24.41
N VAL A 839 -29.79 -32.51 24.52
CA VAL A 839 -29.58 -31.19 23.91
C VAL A 839 -30.16 -30.11 24.81
N GLU A 840 -29.41 -29.04 25.05
CA GLU A 840 -29.84 -27.94 25.91
C GLU A 840 -29.40 -26.56 25.39
N ILE A 841 -29.99 -25.50 25.94
CA ILE A 841 -29.61 -24.12 25.68
C ILE A 841 -29.10 -23.50 26.97
N VAL A 842 -27.87 -22.99 26.94
CA VAL A 842 -27.29 -22.19 28.02
C VAL A 842 -26.76 -20.89 27.41
N LEU A 843 -27.52 -19.81 27.56
CA LEU A 843 -27.28 -18.57 26.80
C LEU A 843 -25.94 -17.89 27.15
N GLN A 844 -25.61 -17.83 28.46
CA GLN A 844 -24.47 -17.10 28.97
C GLN A 844 -23.16 -17.85 28.68
N GLY A 845 -22.25 -17.24 27.92
CA GLY A 845 -21.08 -17.92 27.37
C GLY A 845 -20.17 -18.58 28.41
N GLU A 846 -19.73 -17.83 29.43
CA GLU A 846 -18.86 -18.37 30.48
C GLU A 846 -19.57 -19.45 31.32
N ALA A 847 -20.84 -19.24 31.65
CA ALA A 847 -21.64 -20.21 32.37
C ALA A 847 -21.86 -21.50 31.56
N ALA A 848 -22.00 -21.39 30.23
CA ALA A 848 -22.13 -22.54 29.34
C ALA A 848 -20.83 -23.36 29.25
N VAL A 849 -19.67 -22.70 29.24
CA VAL A 849 -18.36 -23.38 29.30
C VAL A 849 -18.23 -24.13 30.63
N GLN A 850 -18.50 -23.44 31.75
CA GLN A 850 -18.46 -24.04 33.08
C GLN A 850 -19.40 -25.25 33.18
N HIS A 851 -20.63 -25.10 32.69
CA HIS A 851 -21.64 -26.16 32.70
C HIS A 851 -21.22 -27.38 31.84
N ALA A 852 -20.61 -27.15 30.68
CA ALA A 852 -20.07 -28.23 29.85
C ALA A 852 -19.00 -29.07 30.58
N LEU A 853 -18.13 -28.40 31.35
CA LEU A 853 -17.10 -29.05 32.18
C LEU A 853 -17.75 -29.79 33.37
N ASP A 854 -18.76 -29.19 34.00
CA ASP A 854 -19.51 -29.79 35.10
C ASP A 854 -20.35 -31.01 34.67
N LEU A 855 -20.69 -31.15 33.39
CA LEU A 855 -21.38 -32.34 32.87
C LEU A 855 -20.45 -33.53 32.62
N ALA A 856 -19.15 -33.28 32.43
CA ALA A 856 -18.19 -34.29 31.98
C ALA A 856 -17.89 -35.34 33.05
N GLN A 857 -17.83 -36.61 32.64
CA GLN A 857 -17.46 -37.75 33.48
C GLN A 857 -16.09 -38.31 33.04
N PRO A 858 -15.39 -39.10 33.89
CA PRO A 858 -14.12 -39.71 33.49
C PRO A 858 -14.20 -40.44 32.15
N GLY A 859 -13.26 -40.16 31.25
CA GLY A 859 -13.22 -40.72 29.89
C GLY A 859 -14.07 -40.00 28.84
N ASP A 860 -14.89 -39.02 29.24
CA ASP A 860 -15.62 -38.16 28.28
C ASP A 860 -14.65 -37.25 27.49
N LEU A 861 -15.15 -36.71 26.38
CA LEU A 861 -14.54 -35.60 25.63
C LEU A 861 -15.48 -34.40 25.66
N VAL A 862 -14.96 -33.25 26.08
CA VAL A 862 -15.63 -31.96 26.00
C VAL A 862 -15.02 -31.14 24.87
N MET A 863 -15.83 -30.78 23.88
CA MET A 863 -15.43 -29.96 22.75
C MET A 863 -16.08 -28.59 22.82
N LEU A 864 -15.26 -27.55 22.95
CA LEU A 864 -15.67 -26.17 23.17
C LEU A 864 -15.41 -25.36 21.90
N PHE A 865 -16.47 -25.08 21.15
CA PHE A 865 -16.42 -24.20 19.99
C PHE A 865 -16.61 -22.75 20.44
N ALA A 866 -15.49 -22.03 20.52
CA ALA A 866 -15.41 -20.75 21.22
C ALA A 866 -15.11 -19.57 20.28
N GLU A 867 -15.88 -18.49 20.43
CA GLU A 867 -15.56 -17.19 19.83
C GLU A 867 -14.54 -16.44 20.70
N ASN A 868 -14.82 -16.36 22.01
CA ASN A 868 -13.89 -15.84 23.00
C ASN A 868 -12.89 -16.93 23.42
N ILE A 869 -11.86 -17.12 22.61
CA ILE A 869 -10.83 -18.13 22.82
C ILE A 869 -10.10 -17.95 24.16
N SER A 870 -9.72 -16.71 24.50
CA SER A 870 -8.99 -16.42 25.75
C SER A 870 -9.83 -16.74 26.98
N GLY A 871 -11.04 -16.17 27.07
CA GLY A 871 -11.90 -16.40 28.23
C GLY A 871 -12.31 -17.87 28.38
N THR A 872 -12.51 -18.58 27.27
CA THR A 872 -12.80 -20.02 27.32
C THR A 872 -11.60 -20.80 27.85
N TRP A 873 -10.39 -20.49 27.38
CA TRP A 873 -9.17 -21.15 27.82
C TRP A 873 -8.89 -20.88 29.30
N ASP A 874 -9.13 -19.66 29.78
CA ASP A 874 -9.00 -19.31 31.21
C ASP A 874 -9.93 -20.14 32.09
N ILE A 875 -11.20 -20.32 31.68
CA ILE A 875 -12.14 -21.18 32.42
C ILE A 875 -11.67 -22.63 32.42
N VAL A 876 -11.24 -23.15 31.26
CA VAL A 876 -10.76 -24.54 31.14
C VAL A 876 -9.56 -24.78 32.05
N THR A 877 -8.57 -23.89 32.06
CA THR A 877 -7.35 -24.08 32.85
C THR A 877 -7.57 -23.90 34.35
N LYS A 878 -8.50 -23.03 34.76
CA LYS A 878 -8.84 -22.78 36.17
C LYS A 878 -9.92 -23.71 36.74
N TYR A 879 -10.59 -24.51 35.91
CA TYR A 879 -11.67 -25.40 36.35
C TYR A 879 -11.25 -26.35 37.49
N GLY A 880 -10.00 -26.81 37.49
CA GLY A 880 -9.42 -27.64 38.56
C GLY A 880 -9.41 -26.99 39.95
N GLU A 881 -9.44 -25.67 40.03
CA GLU A 881 -9.48 -24.91 41.29
C GLU A 881 -10.92 -24.77 41.85
N SER A 882 -11.92 -25.09 41.04
CA SER A 882 -13.33 -24.94 41.41
C SER A 882 -13.74 -25.91 42.52
N GLU A 883 -14.63 -25.44 43.39
CA GLU A 883 -15.19 -26.29 44.46
C GLU A 883 -15.94 -27.50 43.88
N ALA A 884 -16.66 -27.30 42.76
CA ALA A 884 -17.36 -28.36 42.04
C ALA A 884 -16.41 -29.48 41.56
N TYR A 885 -15.27 -29.12 40.96
CA TYR A 885 -14.26 -30.09 40.54
C TYR A 885 -13.67 -30.85 41.73
N ARG A 886 -13.27 -30.14 42.79
CA ARG A 886 -12.68 -30.75 44.00
C ARG A 886 -13.63 -31.73 44.69
N GLN A 887 -14.93 -31.42 44.71
CA GLN A 887 -15.94 -32.33 45.28
C GLN A 887 -16.15 -33.57 44.40
N ARG A 888 -16.09 -33.44 43.06
CA ARG A 888 -16.32 -34.55 42.12
C ARG A 888 -15.10 -35.44 41.91
N PHE A 889 -13.89 -34.88 41.95
CA PHE A 889 -12.63 -35.57 41.66
C PHE A 889 -11.54 -35.28 42.72
N PRO A 890 -11.76 -35.66 43.99
CA PRO A 890 -10.85 -35.30 45.09
C PRO A 890 -9.42 -35.83 44.90
N GLU A 891 -9.27 -37.05 44.36
CA GLU A 891 -7.96 -37.66 44.10
C GLU A 891 -7.22 -36.95 42.95
N ALA A 892 -7.93 -36.61 41.87
CA ALA A 892 -7.35 -35.90 40.73
C ALA A 892 -7.00 -34.44 41.08
N ALA A 893 -7.81 -33.78 41.91
CA ALA A 893 -7.51 -32.43 42.42
C ALA A 893 -6.20 -32.39 43.23
N THR A 894 -6.00 -33.40 44.10
CA THR A 894 -4.75 -33.53 44.87
C THR A 894 -3.53 -33.74 43.97
N ALA A 895 -3.67 -34.50 42.89
CA ALA A 895 -2.60 -34.71 41.91
C ALA A 895 -2.29 -33.43 41.12
N LEU A 896 -3.30 -32.65 40.74
CA LEU A 896 -3.15 -31.38 40.02
C LEU A 896 -2.35 -30.35 40.84
N GLU A 897 -2.62 -30.24 42.14
CA GLU A 897 -1.92 -29.33 43.08
C GLU A 897 -0.44 -29.68 43.30
N SER A 898 -0.06 -30.92 43.01
CA SER A 898 1.33 -31.40 43.14
C SER A 898 2.20 -31.15 41.90
N GLN A 899 1.62 -30.66 40.80
CA GLN A 899 2.35 -30.32 39.59
C GLN A 899 2.91 -28.89 39.67
N PRO A 900 4.13 -28.63 39.17
CA PRO A 900 4.66 -27.27 39.13
C PRO A 900 3.78 -26.38 38.25
N VAL A 901 3.25 -25.31 38.85
CA VAL A 901 2.46 -24.29 38.15
C VAL A 901 3.34 -23.64 37.07
N PRO A 902 2.95 -23.64 35.78
CA PRO A 902 3.66 -22.89 34.75
C PRO A 902 3.66 -21.41 35.12
N PRO A 903 4.70 -20.64 34.78
CA PRO A 903 4.73 -19.21 35.08
C PRO A 903 3.53 -18.52 34.43
N VAL A 904 2.67 -17.94 35.26
CA VAL A 904 1.64 -17.00 34.83
C VAL A 904 2.37 -15.79 34.26
N VAL A 905 2.25 -15.59 32.94
CA VAL A 905 2.77 -14.37 32.32
C VAL A 905 1.81 -13.25 32.67
N ASP A 906 2.34 -12.22 33.32
CA ASP A 906 1.63 -11.04 33.80
C ASP A 906 0.87 -10.36 32.65
N GLU A 907 -0.47 -10.33 32.71
CA GLU A 907 -1.35 -9.74 31.69
C GLU A 907 -1.40 -8.20 31.74
N HIS A 908 -0.33 -7.54 32.18
CA HIS A 908 -0.17 -6.10 31.99
C HIS A 908 0.38 -5.79 30.61
N ILE A 909 -0.36 -6.19 29.57
CA ILE A 909 -0.33 -5.51 28.28
C ILE A 909 -1.58 -4.64 28.24
N SER A 910 -1.35 -3.33 28.20
CA SER A 910 -2.32 -2.25 28.16
C SER A 910 -3.65 -2.60 27.48
N GLU A 911 -4.75 -2.15 28.07
CA GLU A 911 -6.09 -2.18 27.47
C GLU A 911 -6.05 -1.91 25.96
N PRO A 912 -6.87 -2.61 25.16
CA PRO A 912 -6.89 -2.43 23.72
C PRO A 912 -7.25 -0.98 23.41
N MET A 913 -6.32 -0.21 22.86
CA MET A 913 -6.70 0.93 22.04
C MET A 913 -7.56 0.38 20.92
N ALA A 914 -8.77 0.92 20.77
CA ALA A 914 -9.67 0.46 19.73
C ALA A 914 -8.96 0.65 18.38
N VAL A 915 -8.97 -0.39 17.54
CA VAL A 915 -8.39 -0.31 16.19
C VAL A 915 -9.07 0.79 15.36
N GLU A 916 -10.27 1.22 15.74
CA GLU A 916 -10.93 2.43 15.20
C GLU A 916 -10.23 3.73 15.62
N GLU A 917 -9.75 3.87 16.86
CA GLU A 917 -9.02 5.05 17.34
C GLU A 917 -7.64 5.21 16.67
N ILE A 918 -6.96 4.11 16.32
CA ILE A 918 -5.70 4.16 15.54
C ILE A 918 -5.97 4.52 14.07
N LYS A 919 -7.09 4.06 13.51
CA LYS A 919 -7.52 4.40 12.14
C LYS A 919 -7.95 5.85 12.02
N GLU A 920 -8.61 6.40 13.04
CA GLU A 920 -8.98 7.82 13.13
C GLU A 920 -7.77 8.70 13.43
N ALA A 921 -6.84 8.28 14.30
CA ALA A 921 -5.61 9.04 14.59
C ALA A 921 -4.69 9.15 13.37
N ALA A 922 -4.70 8.17 12.45
CA ALA A 922 -4.00 8.25 11.17
C ALA A 922 -4.69 9.15 10.13
N GLN A 923 -5.90 9.65 10.41
CA GLN A 923 -6.70 10.56 9.58
C GLN A 923 -6.84 11.97 10.16
N MET A 924 -6.22 12.27 11.31
CA MET A 924 -6.26 13.63 11.87
C MET A 924 -5.30 14.57 11.11
N PRO A 925 -5.73 15.78 10.72
CA PRO A 925 -4.82 16.79 10.18
C PRO A 925 -3.78 17.17 11.26
N PRO A 926 -2.53 17.46 10.88
CA PRO A 926 -1.50 17.83 11.85
C PRO A 926 -1.92 19.08 12.61
N GLN A 927 -1.87 19.01 13.94
CA GLN A 927 -1.89 20.22 14.78
C GLN A 927 -0.70 21.09 14.35
N GLU A 928 -1.00 22.32 13.92
CA GLU A 928 -0.03 23.38 13.72
C GLU A 928 0.77 23.58 15.01
N ASN A 929 2.04 23.19 15.01
CA ASN A 929 3.00 23.68 15.97
C ASN A 929 3.97 24.61 15.24
N ALA A 930 3.89 25.89 15.63
CA ALA A 930 4.74 27.00 15.23
C ALA A 930 6.19 26.85 15.69
#